data_AF-A0AAW5K3Z8-F1
#
_entry.id   AF-A0AAW5K3Z8-F1
#
_cell.length_a   1.000
_cell.length_b   1.000
_cell.length_c   1.000
_cell.angle_alpha   90.00
_cell.angle_beta   90.00
_cell.angle_gamma   90.00
#
_symmetry.space_group_name_H-M   'P 1'
#
loop_
_entity.id
_entity.type
_entity.pdbx_description
1 polymer ?
#
loop_
_entity_poly.entity_id
_entity_poly.type
_entity_poly.pdbx_seq_one_letter_code
_entity_poly.pdbx_strand_id
1 'polypeptide(L)'
;MTNCTFSDNTAAHGGDMFVGARNKPTVRNSTFKNNNTSIENLESLVLVNSILWGDGARIIGDTHVTKKNCVIQNGGSGVITADPILGELADNGGPVKTIAISAAGSAYRAGTYTGGGMPVVDARGVSFDVSIPDIGAYAYVPESVDLSVTPAPLEVGRSADISVFVKLTGTASPDTALGAVNLTVSPAGIAEISGDKLIAKALGTVTLKATSKADDTKSKELTVNITKRNAAALAVTTASSDVYTGEALEPVVTVKDGAELVGSKDYDLRYENNTKAGTATVIVTGKDDGDYEGTTSKDFTITPKPLTLTAIPQTITYGENINQGTAYVVPPTELVSGDKLSGITLTASSYGKGDRTGTITPSVAQIENGSDDRTDCYAITYVKGKLTVSAKASSADVTPATRTDTVNSGVIPVGEGTGEDLAIYDAMEALGSDDDLPAGIVIASMDAIAANSADISTDQTLAPASLDVTGAIARYHGFDSSSDDKIQLVTVRASSVTGLEPEEGIFAKIWRMIVSVFTGQHGDSYYLPIEAVFEITSKDLAALPDEVTKDLTKDNFIERVGLYAVISADNGVNTLHARNLVDVSSADTFIKVAYDSTNDSFTITTRALVFDMAGTVSADRGEPWVQAVKTASGDQRPEIKDYFLVQDGAKDDVYNLTLAFAARVPNKATVSLVVSGDIEPDDVAFVKWKVSGDQKQYGANDAAYVSSGDQSVSLSPTGGYHVTLSDGTQTLSPDVMPITKNVPWGGDWKITAAFEKITVAGVTLDKTALVLAPGGSDKLTATVTPDDAYAKDVTWTTSDKNIAEIAEDGTITAKTAGRATITATANDGGGAPAACAVTVRNNAGDDPTAPSLTPELIVHAIARPSEIELADNTASYVTDAAKQTTVATAAGFLDEDTALTETGALAAGSTVVNGAVNDVIAKDPAISKDIVYALPIVESKAAKAGMLHAISFKVSGDIFGEVTGAEIRVLKVFPDGTGELFTPISAPEEIADKTAALYDTNEAMVTGAIDKEADYILTVFVKDGESFDLDGKADGTVIDPVSIIKAAAVEPDQPDNTRSHNGGCNTGAAGIAMLFLLVPAAIINKKRK
;
A
#
# COMPACT_ATOMS: atom_id res chain seq x y z
N MET A 1 -3.93 -67.13 25.55
CA MET A 1 -3.82 -66.01 24.61
C MET A 1 -2.38 -65.55 24.60
N THR A 2 -1.86 -65.18 23.43
CA THR A 2 -0.47 -64.74 23.25
C THR A 2 -0.47 -63.71 22.12
N ASN A 3 0.20 -62.57 22.29
CA ASN A 3 0.27 -61.50 21.30
C ASN A 3 -1.12 -60.98 20.88
N CYS A 4 -2.02 -60.81 21.84
CA CYS A 4 -3.36 -60.29 21.60
C CYS A 4 -3.48 -58.86 22.13
N THR A 5 -4.21 -58.01 21.40
CA THR A 5 -4.49 -56.63 21.81
C THR A 5 -6.00 -56.45 21.91
N PHE A 6 -6.46 -55.88 23.03
CA PHE A 6 -7.85 -55.56 23.32
C PHE A 6 -7.91 -54.08 23.70
N SER A 7 -8.56 -53.28 22.87
CA SER A 7 -8.73 -51.83 23.10
C SER A 7 -10.21 -51.45 23.01
N ASP A 8 -10.64 -50.56 23.90
CA ASP A 8 -11.91 -49.84 23.84
C ASP A 8 -13.17 -50.75 23.80
N ASN A 9 -13.08 -51.94 24.39
CA ASN A 9 -14.16 -52.94 24.44
C ASN A 9 -15.14 -52.67 25.60
N THR A 10 -16.43 -52.74 25.29
CA THR A 10 -17.52 -52.60 26.26
C THR A 10 -18.35 -53.88 26.34
N ALA A 11 -18.37 -54.51 27.51
CA ALA A 11 -19.30 -55.59 27.85
C ALA A 11 -19.65 -55.56 29.34
N ALA A 12 -20.85 -56.04 29.69
CA ALA A 12 -21.34 -56.08 31.08
C ALA A 12 -20.54 -57.01 32.00
N HIS A 13 -19.83 -58.00 31.43
CA HIS A 13 -19.05 -59.01 32.17
C HIS A 13 -17.76 -59.34 31.41
N GLY A 14 -16.61 -58.89 31.91
CA GLY A 14 -15.29 -59.12 31.32
C GLY A 14 -15.16 -58.62 29.87
N GLY A 15 -15.11 -57.29 29.69
CA GLY A 15 -14.98 -56.57 28.43
C GLY A 15 -13.91 -57.11 27.48
N ASP A 16 -12.77 -57.54 28.00
CA ASP A 16 -11.73 -58.21 27.20
C ASP A 16 -11.78 -59.71 27.35
N MET A 17 -11.99 -60.16 28.58
CA MET A 17 -11.82 -61.55 28.96
C MET A 17 -12.70 -61.92 30.15
N PHE A 18 -13.72 -62.74 29.86
CA PHE A 18 -14.49 -63.46 30.86
C PHE A 18 -13.93 -64.88 31.08
N VAL A 19 -13.48 -65.18 32.30
CA VAL A 19 -12.99 -66.51 32.70
C VAL A 19 -14.05 -67.23 33.52
N GLY A 20 -14.90 -68.00 32.82
CA GLY A 20 -15.94 -68.81 33.45
C GLY A 20 -15.39 -69.95 34.33
N ALA A 21 -16.22 -70.44 35.25
CA ALA A 21 -15.85 -71.48 36.21
C ALA A 21 -15.28 -72.76 35.55
N ARG A 22 -14.25 -73.34 36.20
CA ARG A 22 -13.40 -74.48 35.78
C ARG A 22 -12.36 -74.21 34.68
N ASN A 23 -12.24 -72.97 34.19
CA ASN A 23 -11.20 -72.62 33.22
C ASN A 23 -9.92 -72.10 33.90
N LYS A 24 -8.77 -72.40 33.29
CA LYS A 24 -7.43 -71.98 33.79
C LYS A 24 -6.54 -71.40 32.68
N PRO A 25 -6.98 -70.35 31.96
CA PRO A 25 -6.23 -69.79 30.84
C PRO A 25 -4.91 -69.14 31.27
N THR A 26 -3.96 -69.09 30.34
CA THR A 26 -2.74 -68.29 30.46
C THR A 26 -2.72 -67.25 29.35
N VAL A 27 -2.46 -66.00 29.72
CA VAL A 27 -2.24 -64.86 28.83
C VAL A 27 -0.76 -64.49 28.89
N ARG A 28 -0.16 -64.26 27.73
CA ARG A 28 1.26 -63.90 27.56
C ARG A 28 1.35 -62.71 26.61
N ASN A 29 2.26 -61.76 26.85
CA ASN A 29 2.60 -60.73 25.87
C ASN A 29 1.34 -60.15 25.19
N SER A 30 0.40 -59.65 25.98
CA SER A 30 -0.89 -59.15 25.51
C SER A 30 -1.19 -57.80 26.14
N THR A 31 -1.85 -56.92 25.39
CA THR A 31 -2.13 -55.54 25.79
C THR A 31 -3.64 -55.33 25.90
N PHE A 32 -4.08 -54.78 27.01
CA PHE A 32 -5.46 -54.44 27.32
C PHE A 32 -5.51 -52.94 27.66
N LYS A 33 -6.18 -52.12 26.84
CA LYS A 33 -6.27 -50.66 26.97
C LYS A 33 -7.73 -50.16 26.99
N ASN A 34 -8.10 -49.27 27.91
CA ASN A 34 -9.38 -48.53 27.86
C ASN A 34 -10.68 -49.39 27.83
N ASN A 35 -10.68 -50.59 28.41
CA ASN A 35 -11.83 -51.49 28.35
C ASN A 35 -12.63 -51.43 29.66
N ASN A 36 -13.93 -51.08 29.58
CA ASN A 36 -14.82 -50.74 30.70
C ASN A 36 -14.72 -51.68 31.92
N THR A 37 -14.53 -52.98 31.70
CA THR A 37 -14.10 -53.93 32.73
C THR A 37 -13.15 -54.94 32.11
N SER A 38 -11.84 -54.70 32.16
CA SER A 38 -10.88 -55.49 31.38
C SER A 38 -11.04 -57.00 31.56
N ILE A 39 -10.89 -57.51 32.79
CA ILE A 39 -10.95 -58.96 33.04
C ILE A 39 -11.91 -59.29 34.18
N GLU A 40 -12.86 -60.19 33.91
CA GLU A 40 -13.67 -60.83 34.95
C GLU A 40 -13.26 -62.29 35.10
N ASN A 41 -12.75 -62.65 36.28
CA ASN A 41 -12.24 -63.98 36.58
C ASN A 41 -13.03 -64.68 37.69
N LEU A 42 -13.73 -65.76 37.34
CA LEU A 42 -14.49 -66.58 38.29
C LEU A 42 -13.71 -67.81 38.81
N GLU A 43 -12.53 -68.13 38.25
CA GLU A 43 -11.66 -69.17 38.80
C GLU A 43 -10.17 -68.80 38.73
N SER A 44 -9.32 -69.45 37.92
CA SER A 44 -7.86 -69.22 37.95
C SER A 44 -7.36 -68.60 36.65
N LEU A 45 -6.53 -67.56 36.74
CA LEU A 45 -5.91 -66.90 35.58
C LEU A 45 -4.41 -66.72 35.81
N VAL A 46 -3.62 -66.86 34.75
CA VAL A 46 -2.18 -66.53 34.77
C VAL A 46 -1.90 -65.46 33.71
N LEU A 47 -1.39 -64.31 34.15
CA LEU A 47 -0.92 -63.21 33.29
C LEU A 47 0.61 -63.18 33.31
N VAL A 48 1.24 -63.10 32.14
CA VAL A 48 2.71 -63.02 31.99
C VAL A 48 3.06 -61.96 30.97
N ASN A 49 4.00 -61.05 31.26
CA ASN A 49 4.42 -59.97 30.36
C ASN A 49 3.22 -59.24 29.68
N SER A 50 2.14 -58.98 30.42
CA SER A 50 0.92 -58.37 29.86
C SER A 50 0.67 -56.98 30.45
N ILE A 51 0.06 -56.11 29.65
CA ILE A 51 -0.28 -54.73 30.04
C ILE A 51 -1.80 -54.63 30.23
N LEU A 52 -2.26 -54.08 31.35
CA LEU A 52 -3.63 -53.62 31.58
C LEU A 52 -3.56 -52.14 31.98
N TRP A 53 -4.04 -51.24 31.12
CA TRP A 53 -3.87 -49.79 31.31
C TRP A 53 -5.07 -48.99 30.77
N GLY A 54 -5.21 -47.74 31.19
CA GLY A 54 -6.31 -46.86 30.80
C GLY A 54 -7.62 -47.15 31.52
N ASP A 55 -8.71 -46.61 30.99
CA ASP A 55 -10.01 -46.70 31.65
C ASP A 55 -10.52 -48.13 31.76
N GLY A 56 -11.13 -48.44 32.91
CA GLY A 56 -11.63 -49.79 33.21
C GLY A 56 -10.54 -50.87 33.41
N ALA A 57 -9.24 -50.51 33.46
CA ALA A 57 -8.08 -51.38 33.74
C ALA A 57 -8.17 -52.09 35.11
N ARG A 58 -9.06 -53.06 35.21
CA ARG A 58 -9.50 -53.70 36.44
C ARG A 58 -9.66 -55.20 36.24
N ILE A 59 -9.23 -55.94 37.25
CA ILE A 59 -9.46 -57.39 37.34
C ILE A 59 -10.49 -57.65 38.43
N ILE A 60 -11.68 -58.12 38.05
CA ILE A 60 -12.68 -58.64 38.98
C ILE A 60 -12.32 -60.10 39.29
N GLY A 61 -12.29 -60.46 40.58
CA GLY A 61 -11.84 -61.79 41.02
C GLY A 61 -10.30 -61.94 41.09
N ASP A 62 -9.59 -60.84 41.29
CA ASP A 62 -8.12 -60.76 41.32
C ASP A 62 -7.41 -61.69 42.34
N THR A 63 -8.11 -62.10 43.41
CA THR A 63 -7.58 -62.99 44.45
C THR A 63 -7.13 -64.36 43.95
N HIS A 64 -7.50 -64.74 42.72
CA HIS A 64 -7.15 -66.01 42.10
C HIS A 64 -6.30 -65.83 40.82
N VAL A 65 -5.69 -64.66 40.65
CA VAL A 65 -4.90 -64.30 39.46
C VAL A 65 -3.42 -64.30 39.78
N THR A 66 -2.65 -65.08 39.03
CA THR A 66 -1.18 -65.08 39.10
C THR A 66 -0.61 -64.10 38.09
N LYS A 67 -0.19 -62.92 38.56
CA LYS A 67 0.50 -61.90 37.77
C LYS A 67 2.01 -62.16 37.76
N LYS A 68 2.65 -62.06 36.59
CA LYS A 68 4.11 -62.20 36.43
C LYS A 68 4.64 -61.14 35.47
N ASN A 69 5.41 -60.18 35.99
CA ASN A 69 6.03 -59.09 35.22
C ASN A 69 5.02 -58.43 34.27
N CYS A 70 3.91 -58.00 34.86
CA CYS A 70 2.82 -57.32 34.16
C CYS A 70 2.86 -55.82 34.52
N VAL A 71 2.46 -54.98 33.58
CA VAL A 71 2.14 -53.56 33.85
C VAL A 71 0.64 -53.49 34.07
N ILE A 72 0.19 -53.07 35.26
CA ILE A 72 -1.24 -53.01 35.58
C ILE A 72 -1.52 -51.73 36.35
N GLN A 73 -2.31 -50.83 35.75
CA GLN A 73 -2.74 -49.60 36.41
C GLN A 73 -3.49 -49.96 37.70
N ASN A 74 -3.11 -49.34 38.83
CA ASN A 74 -3.68 -49.62 40.15
C ASN A 74 -3.63 -51.10 40.60
N GLY A 75 -2.81 -51.96 39.96
CA GLY A 75 -2.86 -53.43 40.09
C GLY A 75 -2.33 -54.04 41.40
N GLY A 76 -1.97 -53.22 42.38
CA GLY A 76 -1.46 -53.64 43.69
C GLY A 76 0.03 -54.00 43.73
N SER A 77 0.47 -54.66 44.80
CA SER A 77 1.86 -55.08 44.98
C SER A 77 2.24 -56.26 44.08
N GLY A 78 3.42 -56.21 43.45
CA GLY A 78 3.96 -57.30 42.62
C GLY A 78 3.75 -57.13 41.11
N VAL A 79 3.32 -55.95 40.67
CA VAL A 79 3.23 -55.52 39.27
C VAL A 79 3.86 -54.14 39.10
N ILE A 80 4.12 -53.76 37.84
CA ILE A 80 4.58 -52.43 37.47
C ILE A 80 3.34 -51.53 37.37
N THR A 81 3.33 -50.41 38.09
CA THR A 81 2.22 -49.44 38.11
C THR A 81 2.61 -48.08 37.56
N ALA A 82 3.83 -47.94 37.03
CA ALA A 82 4.27 -46.77 36.27
C ALA A 82 3.70 -46.83 34.84
N ASP A 83 3.58 -45.67 34.19
CA ASP A 83 2.93 -45.57 32.88
C ASP A 83 3.72 -46.31 31.77
N PRO A 84 3.12 -47.27 31.05
CA PRO A 84 3.71 -47.90 29.88
C PRO A 84 3.84 -46.99 28.66
N ILE A 85 3.21 -45.80 28.67
CA ILE A 85 3.16 -44.81 27.59
C ILE A 85 2.77 -45.51 26.28
N LEU A 86 1.51 -45.95 26.26
CA LEU A 86 0.90 -46.60 25.11
C LEU A 86 0.47 -45.56 24.08
N GLY A 87 0.72 -45.85 22.80
CA GLY A 87 0.06 -45.16 21.70
C GLY A 87 -1.39 -45.59 21.52
N GLU A 88 -1.96 -45.25 20.36
CA GLU A 88 -3.30 -45.70 19.97
C GLU A 88 -3.32 -47.08 19.28
N LEU A 89 -4.52 -47.67 19.21
CA LEU A 89 -4.75 -48.90 18.44
C LEU A 89 -4.69 -48.59 16.93
N ALA A 90 -3.49 -48.63 16.38
CA ALA A 90 -3.23 -48.32 14.98
C ALA A 90 -2.92 -49.58 14.15
N ASP A 91 -2.96 -49.42 12.82
CA ASP A 91 -2.27 -50.36 11.94
C ASP A 91 -0.76 -50.12 12.06
N ASN A 92 -0.17 -50.84 13.01
CA ASN A 92 1.25 -50.82 13.30
C ASN A 92 2.05 -51.81 12.42
N GLY A 93 1.44 -52.27 11.31
CA GLY A 93 1.91 -53.31 10.40
C GLY A 93 1.82 -54.71 10.98
N GLY A 94 1.65 -55.71 10.11
CA GLY A 94 1.41 -57.10 10.50
C GLY A 94 -0.03 -57.54 10.19
N PRO A 95 -0.48 -58.70 10.71
CA PRO A 95 -1.79 -59.27 10.37
C PRO A 95 -2.98 -58.67 11.15
N VAL A 96 -2.73 -57.87 12.19
CA VAL A 96 -3.75 -57.26 13.06
C VAL A 96 -3.29 -55.88 13.55
N LYS A 97 -4.25 -54.98 13.81
CA LYS A 97 -3.99 -53.73 14.54
C LYS A 97 -3.45 -54.06 15.94
N THR A 98 -2.54 -53.23 16.44
CA THR A 98 -1.96 -53.38 17.77
C THR A 98 -1.53 -52.03 18.33
N ILE A 99 -1.21 -51.96 19.62
CA ILE A 99 -0.84 -50.74 20.32
C ILE A 99 0.68 -50.71 20.50
N ALA A 100 1.32 -49.64 20.01
CA ALA A 100 2.74 -49.41 20.23
C ALA A 100 3.03 -49.01 21.69
N ILE A 101 4.19 -49.41 22.20
CA ILE A 101 4.75 -48.93 23.47
C ILE A 101 5.83 -47.89 23.18
N SER A 102 6.11 -46.99 24.12
CA SER A 102 7.26 -46.07 24.03
C SER A 102 8.49 -46.60 24.78
N ALA A 103 9.70 -46.26 24.31
CA ALA A 103 10.94 -46.50 25.06
C ALA A 103 11.11 -45.55 26.26
N ALA A 104 10.25 -44.54 26.40
CA ALA A 104 10.09 -43.76 27.62
C ALA A 104 9.24 -44.49 28.70
N GLY A 105 8.44 -45.47 28.29
CA GLY A 105 7.41 -46.12 29.11
C GLY A 105 7.88 -47.32 29.92
N SER A 106 7.09 -47.69 30.92
CA SER A 106 7.38 -48.75 31.90
C SER A 106 7.34 -50.19 31.35
N ALA A 107 6.82 -50.40 30.14
CA ALA A 107 6.73 -51.71 29.48
C ALA A 107 8.02 -52.11 28.75
N TYR A 108 8.83 -51.12 28.37
CA TYR A 108 10.04 -51.27 27.57
C TYR A 108 11.15 -52.00 28.34
N ARG A 109 11.64 -53.11 27.78
CA ARG A 109 12.67 -54.03 28.33
C ARG A 109 12.43 -54.44 29.80
N ALA A 110 11.17 -54.51 30.22
CA ALA A 110 10.75 -54.79 31.59
C ALA A 110 10.20 -56.21 31.80
N GLY A 111 10.03 -57.00 30.73
CA GLY A 111 9.48 -58.34 30.75
C GLY A 111 10.51 -59.42 31.09
N THR A 112 10.04 -60.67 31.15
CA THR A 112 10.91 -61.84 31.36
C THR A 112 10.60 -62.99 30.43
N TYR A 113 11.61 -63.73 30.00
CA TYR A 113 11.45 -64.94 29.19
C TYR A 113 11.87 -66.18 29.98
N THR A 114 10.91 -67.07 30.27
CA THR A 114 11.14 -68.32 31.03
C THR A 114 10.98 -69.59 30.18
N GLY A 115 10.89 -69.46 28.85
CA GLY A 115 10.47 -70.54 27.95
C GLY A 115 9.02 -71.00 28.21
N GLY A 116 8.64 -72.17 27.69
CA GLY A 116 7.32 -72.77 27.96
C GLY A 116 6.14 -72.09 27.25
N GLY A 117 6.27 -71.86 25.93
CA GLY A 117 5.22 -71.26 25.10
C GLY A 117 5.14 -69.73 25.16
N MET A 118 6.22 -69.08 25.61
CA MET A 118 6.43 -67.64 25.38
C MET A 118 6.72 -67.39 23.89
N PRO A 119 6.26 -66.27 23.31
CA PRO A 119 6.51 -65.93 21.92
C PRO A 119 7.95 -65.43 21.70
N VAL A 120 8.42 -65.49 20.45
CA VAL A 120 9.74 -64.99 20.00
C VAL A 120 9.62 -63.89 18.92
N VAL A 121 8.38 -63.57 18.54
CA VAL A 121 7.97 -62.44 17.69
C VAL A 121 6.76 -61.80 18.34
N ASP A 122 6.47 -60.53 18.07
CA ASP A 122 5.31 -59.82 18.63
C ASP A 122 4.01 -60.09 17.83
N ALA A 123 2.92 -59.34 18.06
CA ALA A 123 1.64 -59.50 17.34
C ALA A 123 1.74 -59.23 15.83
N ARG A 124 2.81 -58.54 15.41
CA ARG A 124 3.06 -58.13 14.03
C ARG A 124 3.93 -59.13 13.27
N GLY A 125 4.60 -60.02 14.01
CA GLY A 125 5.62 -60.91 13.49
C GLY A 125 7.04 -60.33 13.57
N VAL A 126 7.25 -59.22 14.28
CA VAL A 126 8.58 -58.61 14.47
C VAL A 126 9.34 -59.37 15.54
N SER A 127 10.53 -59.86 15.20
CA SER A 127 11.48 -60.49 16.14
C SER A 127 12.10 -59.47 17.09
N PHE A 128 12.29 -59.85 18.36
CA PHE A 128 12.84 -58.98 19.41
C PHE A 128 13.85 -59.71 20.31
N ASP A 129 14.56 -58.96 21.17
CA ASP A 129 15.50 -59.54 22.13
C ASP A 129 14.77 -60.28 23.26
N VAL A 130 14.68 -61.60 23.13
CA VAL A 130 14.04 -62.47 24.14
C VAL A 130 14.79 -62.56 25.46
N SER A 131 16.03 -62.06 25.58
CA SER A 131 16.76 -62.09 26.86
C SER A 131 16.27 -61.04 27.85
N ILE A 132 15.58 -60.01 27.33
CA ILE A 132 15.08 -58.81 28.02
C ILE A 132 13.86 -58.28 27.24
N PRO A 133 12.77 -59.07 27.15
CA PRO A 133 11.65 -58.76 26.28
C PRO A 133 10.83 -57.58 26.81
N ASP A 134 10.11 -56.93 25.91
CA ASP A 134 9.08 -55.97 26.29
C ASP A 134 7.85 -56.67 26.91
N ILE A 135 7.10 -55.91 27.70
CA ILE A 135 5.78 -56.30 28.22
C ILE A 135 4.73 -55.86 27.17
N GLY A 136 3.72 -56.69 26.93
CA GLY A 136 2.63 -56.40 26.00
C GLY A 136 2.73 -57.15 24.67
N ALA A 137 1.82 -56.82 23.75
CA ALA A 137 1.68 -57.45 22.43
C ALA A 137 2.60 -56.88 21.34
N TYR A 138 3.39 -55.85 21.66
CA TYR A 138 4.22 -55.10 20.73
C TYR A 138 5.66 -55.07 21.25
N ALA A 139 6.64 -55.22 20.36
CA ALA A 139 8.05 -55.10 20.69
C ALA A 139 8.67 -53.82 20.13
N TYR A 140 9.45 -53.11 20.96
CA TYR A 140 10.08 -51.84 20.61
C TYR A 140 11.41 -52.09 19.86
N VAL A 141 11.38 -51.93 18.53
CA VAL A 141 12.54 -52.15 17.67
C VAL A 141 12.77 -50.94 16.76
N PRO A 142 13.72 -50.03 17.08
CA PRO A 142 13.92 -48.80 16.31
C PRO A 142 14.55 -49.05 14.93
N GLU A 143 14.00 -48.40 13.90
CA GLU A 143 14.49 -48.44 12.53
C GLU A 143 15.42 -47.25 12.24
N SER A 144 14.95 -46.03 12.56
CA SER A 144 15.67 -44.76 12.41
C SER A 144 15.25 -43.75 13.49
N VAL A 145 16.03 -42.68 13.63
CA VAL A 145 15.71 -41.52 14.47
C VAL A 145 15.70 -40.28 13.58
N ASP A 146 14.71 -39.42 13.77
CA ASP A 146 14.65 -38.07 13.23
C ASP A 146 14.44 -37.05 14.34
N LEU A 147 14.83 -35.81 14.07
CA LEU A 147 15.00 -34.72 15.03
C LEU A 147 14.74 -33.39 14.34
N SER A 148 13.94 -32.53 14.96
CA SER A 148 13.72 -31.15 14.54
C SER A 148 13.77 -30.18 15.72
N VAL A 149 13.99 -28.91 15.43
CA VAL A 149 14.00 -27.79 16.40
C VAL A 149 13.18 -26.66 15.80
N THR A 150 12.33 -26.01 16.60
CA THR A 150 11.44 -24.93 16.11
C THR A 150 11.27 -23.83 17.17
N PRO A 151 11.53 -22.55 16.85
CA PRO A 151 12.02 -22.02 15.56
C PRO A 151 13.50 -22.38 15.27
N ALA A 152 13.87 -22.33 13.99
CA ALA A 152 15.25 -22.42 13.51
C ALA A 152 15.45 -21.49 12.29
N PRO A 153 16.49 -20.62 12.23
CA PRO A 153 17.54 -20.41 13.25
C PRO A 153 16.98 -19.89 14.57
N LEU A 154 17.77 -20.01 15.64
CA LEU A 154 17.37 -19.63 16.99
C LEU A 154 18.16 -18.37 17.42
N GLU A 155 17.48 -17.35 17.94
CA GLU A 155 18.19 -16.16 18.43
C GLU A 155 18.83 -16.40 19.82
N VAL A 156 19.96 -15.74 20.09
CA VAL A 156 20.61 -15.76 21.41
C VAL A 156 19.67 -15.26 22.52
N GLY A 157 19.61 -15.99 23.64
CA GLY A 157 18.71 -15.71 24.76
C GLY A 157 17.26 -16.19 24.57
N ARG A 158 16.91 -16.77 23.41
CA ARG A 158 15.61 -17.42 23.18
C ARG A 158 15.70 -18.94 23.36
N SER A 159 14.55 -19.60 23.35
CA SER A 159 14.42 -21.06 23.37
C SER A 159 13.64 -21.56 22.15
N ALA A 160 14.02 -22.73 21.64
CA ALA A 160 13.25 -23.48 20.64
C ALA A 160 12.84 -24.84 21.17
N ASP A 161 11.70 -25.34 20.71
CA ASP A 161 11.18 -26.65 21.06
C ASP A 161 11.87 -27.74 20.25
N ILE A 162 12.23 -28.84 20.91
CA ILE A 162 12.88 -30.01 20.34
C ILE A 162 11.81 -31.07 20.10
N SER A 163 11.67 -31.53 18.86
CA SER A 163 10.81 -32.66 18.50
C SER A 163 11.64 -33.83 18.01
N VAL A 164 11.27 -35.04 18.43
CA VAL A 164 11.98 -36.29 18.11
C VAL A 164 10.97 -37.29 17.55
N PHE A 165 11.40 -38.06 16.55
CA PHE A 165 10.61 -39.11 15.94
C PHE A 165 11.46 -40.36 15.80
N VAL A 166 11.21 -41.38 16.61
CA VAL A 166 11.87 -42.69 16.46
C VAL A 166 10.96 -43.58 15.62
N LYS A 167 11.30 -43.76 14.35
CA LYS A 167 10.58 -44.69 13.47
C LYS A 167 10.82 -46.11 13.98
N LEU A 168 9.75 -46.88 14.18
CA LEU A 168 9.85 -48.26 14.67
C LEU A 168 9.65 -49.24 13.51
N THR A 169 10.34 -50.38 13.61
CA THR A 169 10.38 -51.40 12.54
C THR A 169 8.98 -51.92 12.25
N GLY A 170 8.58 -51.84 10.98
CA GLY A 170 7.33 -52.40 10.48
C GLY A 170 6.07 -51.58 10.76
N THR A 171 6.16 -50.37 11.31
CA THR A 171 5.01 -49.46 11.50
C THR A 171 5.18 -48.13 10.76
N ALA A 172 4.07 -47.45 10.49
CA ALA A 172 4.03 -46.05 10.05
C ALA A 172 4.05 -45.04 11.22
N SER A 173 3.73 -45.45 12.44
CA SER A 173 3.67 -44.58 13.62
C SER A 173 5.00 -44.55 14.38
N PRO A 174 5.69 -43.40 14.49
CA PRO A 174 6.92 -43.27 15.28
C PRO A 174 6.63 -43.10 16.78
N ASP A 175 7.61 -43.41 17.63
CA ASP A 175 7.62 -42.95 19.03
C ASP A 175 8.11 -41.49 19.08
N THR A 176 7.26 -40.60 19.57
CA THR A 176 7.51 -39.16 19.68
C THR A 176 7.94 -38.72 21.09
N ALA A 177 7.96 -39.63 22.06
CA ALA A 177 8.33 -39.28 23.42
C ALA A 177 9.82 -38.89 23.46
N LEU A 178 10.13 -37.67 23.92
CA LEU A 178 11.51 -37.23 24.15
C LEU A 178 12.28 -38.19 25.08
N GLY A 179 11.57 -38.87 25.99
CA GLY A 179 12.11 -39.91 26.84
C GLY A 179 12.60 -41.17 26.10
N ALA A 180 12.30 -41.37 24.81
CA ALA A 180 12.75 -42.50 24.00
C ALA A 180 14.20 -42.36 23.49
N VAL A 181 14.76 -41.14 23.54
CA VAL A 181 16.14 -40.85 23.12
C VAL A 181 16.97 -40.27 24.27
N ASN A 182 18.29 -40.38 24.14
CA ASN A 182 19.24 -39.55 24.85
C ASN A 182 19.58 -38.34 23.95
N LEU A 183 19.22 -37.14 24.38
CA LEU A 183 19.62 -35.90 23.72
C LEU A 183 20.96 -35.40 24.27
N THR A 184 21.84 -34.95 23.40
CA THR A 184 23.07 -34.23 23.78
C THR A 184 23.27 -33.02 22.87
N VAL A 185 23.87 -31.96 23.41
CA VAL A 185 24.10 -30.69 22.72
C VAL A 185 25.57 -30.31 22.83
N SER A 186 26.20 -29.89 21.74
CA SER A 186 27.61 -29.52 21.70
C SER A 186 27.87 -28.36 20.73
N PRO A 187 28.58 -27.29 21.14
CA PRO A 187 29.18 -27.06 22.46
C PRO A 187 28.14 -26.58 23.49
N ALA A 188 28.18 -27.15 24.71
CA ALA A 188 27.29 -26.79 25.82
C ALA A 188 27.47 -25.35 26.37
N GLY A 189 28.49 -24.62 25.90
CA GLY A 189 28.66 -23.19 26.16
C GLY A 189 27.83 -22.29 25.24
N ILE A 190 27.35 -22.80 24.10
CA ILE A 190 26.57 -22.05 23.11
C ILE A 190 25.07 -22.27 23.34
N ALA A 191 24.66 -23.49 23.67
CA ALA A 191 23.28 -23.81 24.06
C ALA A 191 23.21 -24.92 25.11
N GLU A 192 22.09 -25.02 25.82
CA GLU A 192 21.76 -26.16 26.68
C GLU A 192 20.38 -26.75 26.37
N ILE A 193 20.13 -27.97 26.84
CA ILE A 193 18.82 -28.62 26.78
C ILE A 193 18.19 -28.56 28.16
N SER A 194 16.93 -28.13 28.25
CA SER A 194 16.13 -28.16 29.47
C SER A 194 14.75 -28.71 29.13
N GLY A 195 14.48 -29.95 29.54
CA GLY A 195 13.25 -30.66 29.18
C GLY A 195 13.17 -30.88 27.66
N ASP A 196 12.14 -30.31 27.07
CA ASP A 196 11.83 -30.27 25.64
C ASP A 196 12.45 -29.07 24.89
N LYS A 197 13.14 -28.15 25.58
CA LYS A 197 13.65 -26.92 24.97
C LYS A 197 15.16 -26.91 24.78
N LEU A 198 15.60 -26.42 23.62
CA LEU A 198 16.96 -25.95 23.35
C LEU A 198 17.04 -24.46 23.71
N ILE A 199 17.89 -24.09 24.66
CA ILE A 199 18.04 -22.71 25.14
C ILE A 199 19.38 -22.15 24.63
N ALA A 200 19.32 -21.07 23.85
CA ALA A 200 20.51 -20.41 23.30
C ALA A 200 21.15 -19.46 24.32
N LYS A 201 22.46 -19.65 24.58
CA LYS A 201 23.25 -18.88 25.56
C LYS A 201 24.23 -17.89 24.94
N ALA A 202 24.78 -18.23 23.78
CA ALA A 202 25.77 -17.42 23.07
C ALA A 202 25.66 -17.64 21.56
N LEU A 203 26.21 -16.71 20.78
CA LEU A 203 26.27 -16.80 19.33
C LEU A 203 27.15 -17.96 18.85
N GLY A 204 26.79 -18.55 17.70
CA GLY A 204 27.57 -19.58 17.03
C GLY A 204 26.73 -20.77 16.56
N THR A 205 27.40 -21.86 16.20
CA THR A 205 26.74 -23.06 15.68
C THR A 205 26.79 -24.18 16.73
N VAL A 206 25.66 -24.85 16.94
CA VAL A 206 25.53 -25.95 17.89
C VAL A 206 24.98 -27.20 17.20
N THR A 207 25.47 -28.38 17.56
CA THR A 207 24.95 -29.66 17.09
C THR A 207 24.13 -30.30 18.20
N LEU A 208 22.86 -30.55 17.91
CA LEU A 208 21.95 -31.35 18.72
C LEU A 208 21.96 -32.79 18.19
N LYS A 209 22.17 -33.77 19.08
CA LYS A 209 22.19 -35.18 18.74
C LYS A 209 21.13 -35.93 19.52
N ALA A 210 20.27 -36.66 18.81
CA ALA A 210 19.33 -37.62 19.36
C ALA A 210 19.83 -39.04 19.10
N THR A 211 20.05 -39.83 20.16
CA THR A 211 20.41 -41.25 20.06
C THR A 211 19.32 -42.09 20.73
N SER A 212 18.80 -43.11 20.04
CA SER A 212 17.78 -44.00 20.61
C SER A 212 18.25 -44.69 21.89
N LYS A 213 17.40 -44.77 22.91
CA LYS A 213 17.67 -45.56 24.12
C LYS A 213 17.59 -47.07 23.91
N ALA A 214 17.08 -47.52 22.76
CA ALA A 214 16.92 -48.93 22.43
C ALA A 214 17.99 -49.49 21.50
N ASP A 215 18.63 -48.64 20.71
CA ASP A 215 19.75 -49.01 19.84
C ASP A 215 20.63 -47.78 19.67
N ASP A 216 21.81 -47.77 20.31
CA ASP A 216 22.73 -46.63 20.29
C ASP A 216 23.38 -46.41 18.92
N THR A 217 23.26 -47.37 18.00
CA THR A 217 23.62 -47.21 16.59
C THR A 217 22.62 -46.34 15.82
N LYS A 218 21.39 -46.16 16.34
CA LYS A 218 20.36 -45.30 15.75
C LYS A 218 20.46 -43.89 16.35
N SER A 219 21.02 -42.97 15.59
CA SER A 219 21.08 -41.56 15.99
C SER A 219 20.92 -40.61 14.81
N LYS A 220 20.52 -39.37 15.13
CA LYS A 220 20.42 -38.23 14.22
C LYS A 220 21.15 -37.04 14.82
N GLU A 221 21.87 -36.30 13.99
CA GLU A 221 22.49 -35.03 14.34
C GLU A 221 21.81 -33.92 13.52
N LEU A 222 21.51 -32.81 14.18
CA LEU A 222 20.94 -31.60 13.60
C LEU A 222 21.80 -30.41 14.02
N THR A 223 22.21 -29.60 13.05
CA THR A 223 22.96 -28.37 13.28
C THR A 223 21.99 -27.20 13.38
N VAL A 224 22.05 -26.45 14.48
CA VAL A 224 21.27 -25.24 14.72
C VAL A 224 22.25 -24.05 14.79
N ASN A 225 21.98 -23.02 14.01
CA ASN A 225 22.72 -21.76 14.09
C ASN A 225 22.03 -20.84 15.09
N ILE A 226 22.82 -20.27 16.00
CA ILE A 226 22.38 -19.26 16.95
C ILE A 226 22.80 -17.88 16.45
N THR A 227 21.81 -17.07 16.13
CA THR A 227 21.95 -15.75 15.51
C THR A 227 21.78 -14.63 16.53
N LYS A 228 22.16 -13.41 16.15
CA LYS A 228 21.85 -12.20 16.91
C LYS A 228 20.34 -11.94 16.91
N ARG A 229 19.88 -11.18 17.89
CA ARG A 229 18.50 -10.66 17.96
C ARG A 229 18.37 -9.40 17.11
N ASN A 230 17.22 -9.21 16.47
CA ASN A 230 16.97 -8.02 15.66
C ASN A 230 16.74 -6.76 16.51
N ALA A 231 17.62 -5.77 16.39
CA ALA A 231 17.53 -4.49 17.09
C ALA A 231 16.35 -3.62 16.62
N ALA A 232 15.79 -3.87 15.43
CA ALA A 232 14.60 -3.18 14.93
C ALA A 232 13.37 -3.36 15.84
N ALA A 233 13.30 -4.49 16.56
CA ALA A 233 12.21 -4.81 17.48
C ALA A 233 12.39 -4.22 18.90
N LEU A 234 13.46 -3.49 19.17
CA LEU A 234 13.73 -2.93 20.51
C LEU A 234 12.79 -1.77 20.85
N ALA A 235 12.26 -1.79 22.08
CA ALA A 235 11.46 -0.70 22.59
C ALA A 235 12.38 0.44 23.06
N VAL A 236 12.40 1.54 22.30
CA VAL A 236 13.20 2.74 22.59
C VAL A 236 12.33 3.85 23.20
N THR A 237 12.77 4.38 24.34
CA THR A 237 12.14 5.51 25.03
C THR A 237 13.17 6.58 25.35
N THR A 238 12.79 7.85 25.18
CA THR A 238 13.64 9.03 25.40
C THR A 238 12.77 10.19 25.93
N ALA A 239 13.41 11.23 26.48
CA ALA A 239 12.71 12.42 26.97
C ALA A 239 11.97 13.15 25.83
N SER A 240 10.80 13.72 26.14
CA SER A 240 9.89 14.28 25.12
C SER A 240 10.35 15.61 24.52
N SER A 241 11.05 16.44 25.29
CA SER A 241 11.60 17.71 24.80
C SER A 241 12.61 18.36 25.73
N ASP A 242 13.60 19.02 25.13
CA ASP A 242 14.53 19.96 25.76
C ASP A 242 14.50 21.31 25.03
N VAL A 243 15.06 22.37 25.63
CA VAL A 243 15.14 23.72 25.03
C VAL A 243 16.49 23.92 24.35
N TYR A 244 16.52 24.60 23.20
CA TYR A 244 17.76 24.92 22.48
C TYR A 244 18.84 25.59 23.35
N THR A 245 20.02 24.94 23.42
CA THR A 245 21.18 25.38 24.22
C THR A 245 22.40 25.82 23.39
N GLY A 246 22.38 25.59 22.07
CA GLY A 246 23.52 25.79 21.15
C GLY A 246 24.55 24.68 21.10
N GLU A 247 24.53 23.75 22.04
CA GLU A 247 25.35 22.54 22.03
C GLU A 247 24.52 21.32 21.57
N ALA A 248 25.19 20.18 21.38
CA ALA A 248 24.51 18.93 21.04
C ALA A 248 23.69 18.43 22.24
N LEU A 249 22.41 18.16 22.03
CA LEU A 249 21.50 17.62 23.05
C LEU A 249 21.41 16.09 22.92
N GLU A 250 21.82 15.39 23.98
CA GLU A 250 21.82 13.93 24.08
C GLU A 250 20.93 13.50 25.26
N PRO A 251 19.60 13.40 25.06
CA PRO A 251 18.68 13.00 26.13
C PRO A 251 18.95 11.57 26.59
N VAL A 252 18.56 11.24 27.83
CA VAL A 252 18.72 9.88 28.36
C VAL A 252 17.76 8.92 27.65
N VAL A 253 18.31 7.85 27.08
CA VAL A 253 17.57 6.83 26.33
C VAL A 253 17.56 5.50 27.07
N THR A 254 16.36 4.97 27.31
CA THR A 254 16.14 3.62 27.83
C THR A 254 15.68 2.71 26.69
N VAL A 255 16.41 1.61 26.50
CA VAL A 255 16.18 0.59 25.46
C VAL A 255 15.81 -0.74 26.13
N LYS A 256 14.78 -1.43 25.64
CA LYS A 256 14.28 -2.68 26.24
C LYS A 256 13.98 -3.80 25.24
N ASP A 257 14.24 -5.03 25.67
CA ASP A 257 13.74 -6.30 25.11
C ASP A 257 13.12 -7.10 26.27
N GLY A 258 11.93 -6.67 26.69
CA GLY A 258 11.30 -7.06 27.96
C GLY A 258 12.00 -6.45 29.19
N ALA A 259 13.28 -6.74 29.37
CA ALA A 259 14.17 -6.12 30.35
C ALA A 259 14.94 -4.92 29.75
N GLU A 260 15.46 -4.05 30.61
CA GLU A 260 16.31 -2.91 30.20
C GLU A 260 17.72 -3.39 29.82
N LEU A 261 18.18 -2.92 28.67
CA LEU A 261 19.47 -3.30 28.09
C LEU A 261 20.59 -2.37 28.56
N VAL A 262 21.81 -2.87 28.56
CA VAL A 262 22.98 -2.13 29.04
C VAL A 262 23.74 -1.57 27.85
N GLY A 263 23.64 -0.26 27.61
CA GLY A 263 24.32 0.40 26.48
C GLY A 263 25.84 0.21 26.41
N SER A 264 26.54 -0.11 27.51
CA SER A 264 27.96 -0.47 27.41
C SER A 264 28.22 -1.83 26.75
N LYS A 265 27.21 -2.71 26.66
CA LYS A 265 27.30 -4.09 26.15
C LYS A 265 26.45 -4.33 24.90
N ASP A 266 25.20 -3.88 24.89
CA ASP A 266 24.18 -4.42 24.00
C ASP A 266 23.97 -3.60 22.71
N TYR A 267 24.15 -2.27 22.80
CA TYR A 267 23.89 -1.33 21.70
C TYR A 267 24.83 -0.11 21.75
N ASP A 268 24.94 0.63 20.66
CA ASP A 268 25.51 1.98 20.61
C ASP A 268 24.42 3.01 20.30
N LEU A 269 24.64 4.26 20.73
CA LEU A 269 23.76 5.40 20.48
C LEU A 269 24.45 6.40 19.55
N ARG A 270 23.70 6.90 18.57
CA ARG A 270 24.06 8.02 17.70
C ARG A 270 22.90 9.02 17.69
N TYR A 271 23.21 10.31 17.72
CA TYR A 271 22.21 11.36 17.59
C TYR A 271 22.38 12.11 16.27
N GLU A 272 21.27 12.46 15.64
CA GLU A 272 21.22 13.24 14.40
C GLU A 272 20.32 14.47 14.58
N ASN A 273 20.67 15.56 13.88
CA ASN A 273 19.98 16.85 13.93
C ASN A 273 19.85 17.49 15.33
N ASN A 274 20.65 17.04 16.30
CA ASN A 274 20.50 17.39 17.72
C ASN A 274 21.18 18.70 18.17
N THR A 275 21.51 19.60 17.25
CA THR A 275 22.23 20.87 17.51
C THR A 275 21.44 22.13 17.11
N LYS A 276 20.20 21.98 16.63
CA LYS A 276 19.25 23.06 16.31
C LYS A 276 17.88 22.72 16.88
N ALA A 277 16.99 23.70 17.00
CA ALA A 277 15.59 23.40 17.33
C ALA A 277 14.89 22.70 16.14
N GLY A 278 13.91 21.86 16.44
CA GLY A 278 13.22 21.00 15.48
C GLY A 278 13.13 19.55 15.95
N THR A 279 12.98 18.63 15.00
CA THR A 279 13.01 17.18 15.26
C THR A 279 14.44 16.66 15.18
N ALA A 280 14.90 16.05 16.27
CA ALA A 280 16.16 15.34 16.35
C ALA A 280 15.88 13.84 16.54
N THR A 281 16.81 12.99 16.10
CA THR A 281 16.61 11.53 16.09
C THR A 281 17.73 10.88 16.86
N VAL A 282 17.39 9.96 17.79
CA VAL A 282 18.36 8.99 18.31
C VAL A 282 18.26 7.69 17.52
N ILE A 283 19.41 7.16 17.14
CA ILE A 283 19.58 5.88 16.46
C ILE A 283 20.25 4.93 17.45
N VAL A 284 19.64 3.76 17.63
CA VAL A 284 20.12 2.66 18.46
C VAL A 284 20.61 1.56 17.53
N THR A 285 21.90 1.23 17.60
CA THR A 285 22.55 0.22 16.75
C THR A 285 22.96 -0.98 17.59
N GLY A 286 22.62 -2.20 17.18
CA GLY A 286 23.10 -3.42 17.84
C GLY A 286 24.62 -3.55 17.72
N LYS A 287 25.31 -3.91 18.81
CA LYS A 287 26.78 -3.94 18.84
C LYS A 287 27.40 -5.07 18.01
N ASP A 288 28.52 -4.79 17.35
CA ASP A 288 29.27 -5.77 16.55
C ASP A 288 29.71 -6.99 17.39
N ASP A 289 30.17 -6.76 18.62
CA ASP A 289 30.51 -7.80 19.62
C ASP A 289 29.36 -8.16 20.58
N GLY A 290 28.17 -7.58 20.37
CA GLY A 290 26.98 -7.77 21.18
C GLY A 290 25.99 -8.82 20.66
N ASP A 291 24.91 -9.02 21.42
CA ASP A 291 23.85 -10.01 21.16
C ASP A 291 22.80 -9.55 20.13
N TYR A 292 22.93 -8.33 19.59
CA TYR A 292 21.95 -7.67 18.71
C TYR A 292 22.57 -7.18 17.40
N GLU A 293 21.79 -7.16 16.32
CA GLU A 293 22.17 -6.59 15.02
C GLU A 293 21.07 -5.72 14.41
N GLY A 294 21.45 -4.88 13.45
CA GLY A 294 20.55 -3.90 12.85
C GLY A 294 20.41 -2.62 13.66
N THR A 295 19.42 -1.82 13.31
CA THR A 295 19.18 -0.50 13.92
C THR A 295 17.69 -0.26 14.16
N THR A 296 17.40 0.60 15.13
CA THR A 296 16.09 1.24 15.30
C THR A 296 16.30 2.71 15.65
N SER A 297 15.28 3.55 15.50
CA SER A 297 15.39 4.99 15.78
C SER A 297 14.17 5.53 16.53
N LYS A 298 14.37 6.65 17.22
CA LYS A 298 13.30 7.37 17.91
C LYS A 298 13.53 8.88 17.82
N ASP A 299 12.49 9.59 17.41
CA ASP A 299 12.52 11.05 17.37
C ASP A 299 12.22 11.67 18.73
N PHE A 300 12.84 12.82 18.97
CA PHE A 300 12.59 13.72 20.10
C PHE A 300 12.62 15.19 19.61
N THR A 301 11.97 16.09 20.35
CA THR A 301 11.83 17.50 19.92
C THR A 301 12.78 18.42 20.69
N ILE A 302 13.60 19.19 19.98
CA ILE A 302 14.33 20.32 20.55
C ILE A 302 13.49 21.57 20.35
N THR A 303 12.98 22.13 21.44
CA THR A 303 12.10 23.30 21.43
C THR A 303 12.88 24.61 21.23
N PRO A 304 12.41 25.53 20.38
CA PRO A 304 13.07 26.83 20.18
C PRO A 304 13.13 27.64 21.48
N LYS A 305 14.27 28.30 21.71
CA LYS A 305 14.47 29.14 22.91
C LYS A 305 13.68 30.45 22.78
N PRO A 306 12.85 30.85 23.77
CA PRO A 306 12.18 32.15 23.72
C PRO A 306 13.17 33.32 23.61
N LEU A 307 12.87 34.30 22.75
CA LEU A 307 13.67 35.52 22.57
C LEU A 307 12.75 36.72 22.35
N THR A 308 12.99 37.85 23.02
CA THR A 308 12.19 39.07 22.83
C THR A 308 13.04 40.21 22.25
N LEU A 309 12.78 40.62 21.01
CA LEU A 309 13.49 41.71 20.34
C LEU A 309 12.69 43.02 20.41
N THR A 310 13.26 44.04 21.05
CA THR A 310 12.60 45.34 21.25
C THR A 310 13.23 46.44 20.40
N ALA A 311 12.47 47.06 19.49
CA ALA A 311 12.96 48.20 18.72
C ALA A 311 13.17 49.44 19.61
N ILE A 312 14.36 50.03 19.53
CA ILE A 312 14.72 51.23 20.31
C ILE A 312 13.94 52.43 19.75
N PRO A 313 13.31 53.26 20.61
CA PRO A 313 12.65 54.49 20.17
C PRO A 313 13.59 55.45 19.44
N GLN A 314 13.15 56.01 18.31
CA GLN A 314 13.94 56.96 17.51
C GLN A 314 13.25 58.33 17.37
N THR A 315 14.06 59.35 17.10
CA THR A 315 13.60 60.70 16.72
C THR A 315 14.29 61.11 15.43
N ILE A 316 13.51 61.56 14.45
CA ILE A 316 14.00 62.00 13.12
C ILE A 316 13.45 63.40 12.78
N THR A 317 14.02 64.08 11.80
CA THR A 317 13.48 65.32 11.22
C THR A 317 12.58 65.01 10.02
N TYR A 318 11.57 65.83 9.76
CA TYR A 318 10.68 65.67 8.61
C TYR A 318 11.47 65.63 7.29
N GLY A 319 11.37 64.52 6.56
CA GLY A 319 12.10 64.24 5.31
C GLY A 319 13.40 63.45 5.48
N GLU A 320 13.71 62.97 6.69
CA GLU A 320 14.82 62.02 6.95
C GLU A 320 14.30 60.58 7.06
N ASN A 321 15.17 59.61 6.77
CA ASN A 321 14.90 58.19 6.99
C ASN A 321 15.15 57.80 8.45
N ILE A 322 14.45 56.76 8.94
CA ILE A 322 14.80 56.13 10.22
C ILE A 322 16.14 55.40 10.14
N ASN A 323 16.87 55.33 11.25
CA ASN A 323 18.14 54.61 11.30
C ASN A 323 17.88 53.10 11.27
N GLN A 324 18.60 52.38 10.42
CA GLN A 324 18.42 50.95 10.15
C GLN A 324 19.48 50.08 10.82
N GLY A 325 19.17 48.79 10.98
CA GLY A 325 20.12 47.75 11.41
C GLY A 325 20.06 47.38 12.89
N THR A 326 20.87 46.37 13.24
CA THR A 326 20.82 45.63 14.51
C THR A 326 21.10 46.48 15.76
N ALA A 327 21.88 47.55 15.63
CA ALA A 327 22.18 48.49 16.71
C ALA A 327 20.96 49.27 17.25
N TYR A 328 19.83 49.25 16.53
CA TYR A 328 18.59 49.94 16.90
C TYR A 328 17.53 49.01 17.48
N VAL A 329 17.93 47.80 17.86
CA VAL A 329 17.12 46.80 18.56
C VAL A 329 17.87 46.39 19.83
N VAL A 330 17.16 46.21 20.94
CA VAL A 330 17.72 45.62 22.16
C VAL A 330 17.51 44.10 22.07
N PRO A 331 18.55 43.30 21.75
CA PRO A 331 18.53 41.90 22.12
C PRO A 331 18.68 41.81 23.66
N PRO A 332 17.95 40.92 24.35
CA PRO A 332 18.24 40.59 25.73
C PRO A 332 19.58 39.86 25.81
N THR A 333 20.12 39.71 27.01
CA THR A 333 21.27 38.83 27.30
C THR A 333 20.92 37.33 27.22
N GLU A 334 19.98 36.97 26.35
CA GLU A 334 19.33 35.65 26.27
C GLU A 334 19.74 34.86 25.02
N LEU A 335 20.40 35.48 24.04
CA LEU A 335 21.06 34.75 22.96
C LEU A 335 22.09 33.77 23.55
N VAL A 336 22.17 32.60 22.95
CA VAL A 336 23.15 31.56 23.29
C VAL A 336 24.56 32.03 22.93
N SER A 337 25.55 31.60 23.71
CA SER A 337 26.94 32.02 23.53
C SER A 337 27.50 31.62 22.16
N GLY A 338 27.73 32.62 21.31
CA GLY A 338 28.25 32.45 19.94
C GLY A 338 27.29 33.01 18.88
N ASP A 339 25.98 32.94 19.16
CA ASP A 339 24.92 33.42 18.29
C ASP A 339 24.85 34.95 18.28
N LYS A 340 24.51 35.54 17.13
CA LYS A 340 24.50 36.98 16.90
C LYS A 340 23.29 37.35 16.05
N LEU A 341 22.60 38.42 16.43
CA LEU A 341 21.63 39.07 15.55
C LEU A 341 22.40 39.70 14.36
N SER A 342 22.31 39.08 13.18
CA SER A 342 23.04 39.49 11.97
C SER A 342 22.24 40.46 11.11
N GLY A 343 20.94 40.20 10.95
CA GLY A 343 20.02 40.97 10.11
C GLY A 343 18.73 41.33 10.83
N ILE A 344 18.35 42.61 10.79
CA ILE A 344 16.99 43.08 11.10
C ILE A 344 16.79 44.45 10.46
N THR A 345 15.60 44.68 9.91
CA THR A 345 15.20 45.98 9.36
C THR A 345 14.10 46.59 10.22
N LEU A 346 13.99 47.91 10.20
CA LEU A 346 12.98 48.66 10.92
C LEU A 346 12.05 49.35 9.91
N THR A 347 10.76 49.27 10.14
CA THR A 347 9.74 49.96 9.33
C THR A 347 9.00 51.00 10.16
N ALA A 348 8.82 52.20 9.61
CA ALA A 348 8.01 53.25 10.23
C ALA A 348 6.57 53.17 9.69
N SER A 349 5.58 53.34 10.57
CA SER A 349 4.18 53.50 10.14
C SER A 349 3.98 54.79 9.33
N SER A 350 3.21 54.73 8.24
CA SER A 350 2.83 55.90 7.44
C SER A 350 1.94 56.88 8.22
N TYR A 351 2.02 58.18 7.89
CA TYR A 351 1.33 59.24 8.63
C TYR A 351 0.57 60.24 7.75
N GLY A 352 -0.58 60.68 8.28
CA GLY A 352 -1.34 61.81 7.76
C GLY A 352 -0.66 63.15 8.04
N LYS A 353 -1.01 64.15 7.23
CA LYS A 353 -0.47 65.52 7.31
C LYS A 353 -0.86 66.22 8.62
N GLY A 354 -0.03 66.08 9.66
CA GLY A 354 -0.19 66.79 10.94
C GLY A 354 0.34 66.04 12.16
N ASP A 355 0.47 64.71 12.08
CA ASP A 355 0.94 63.87 13.20
C ASP A 355 2.45 63.96 13.42
N ARG A 356 2.87 63.82 14.70
CA ARG A 356 4.27 64.03 15.14
C ARG A 356 4.87 62.83 15.89
N THR A 357 4.12 61.74 16.03
CA THR A 357 4.51 60.54 16.78
C THR A 357 4.08 59.29 16.04
N GLY A 358 4.97 58.30 15.94
CA GLY A 358 4.74 57.08 15.19
C GLY A 358 5.16 55.79 15.88
N THR A 359 5.04 54.67 15.17
CA THR A 359 5.55 53.37 15.61
C THR A 359 6.65 52.87 14.68
N ILE A 360 7.64 52.21 15.27
CA ILE A 360 8.74 51.52 14.59
C ILE A 360 8.51 50.02 14.80
N THR A 361 8.31 49.27 13.71
CA THR A 361 8.10 47.83 13.77
C THR A 361 9.35 47.12 13.24
N PRO A 362 10.01 46.26 14.04
CA PRO A 362 11.07 45.41 13.54
C PRO A 362 10.52 44.35 12.57
N SER A 363 11.29 44.02 11.54
CA SER A 363 11.05 42.91 10.63
C SER A 363 11.35 41.55 11.28
N VAL A 364 11.15 40.48 10.50
CA VAL A 364 11.80 39.19 10.78
C VAL A 364 13.30 39.41 11.01
N ALA A 365 13.85 38.65 11.95
CA ALA A 365 15.23 38.71 12.38
C ALA A 365 16.04 37.59 11.73
N GLN A 366 17.35 37.78 11.64
CA GLN A 366 18.31 36.74 11.27
C GLN A 366 19.30 36.59 12.42
N ILE A 367 19.48 35.36 12.90
CA ILE A 367 20.39 35.01 13.98
C ILE A 367 21.39 34.01 13.43
N GLU A 368 22.67 34.32 13.49
CA GLU A 368 23.74 33.51 12.91
C GLU A 368 24.80 33.14 13.94
N ASN A 369 25.43 31.98 13.72
CA ASN A 369 26.66 31.59 14.41
C ASN A 369 27.72 31.19 13.37
N GLY A 370 28.62 32.13 13.06
CA GLY A 370 29.55 31.99 11.95
C GLY A 370 28.83 32.15 10.61
N SER A 371 28.66 31.06 9.87
CA SER A 371 27.86 30.97 8.64
C SER A 371 26.56 30.18 8.82
N ASP A 372 26.31 29.61 10.00
CA ASP A 372 25.10 28.84 10.27
C ASP A 372 23.94 29.78 10.61
N ASP A 373 22.84 29.69 9.86
CA ASP A 373 21.56 30.26 10.31
C ASP A 373 21.03 29.48 11.54
N ARG A 374 20.67 30.24 12.58
CA ARG A 374 20.14 29.82 13.88
C ARG A 374 18.79 30.48 14.17
N THR A 375 18.18 31.18 13.22
CA THR A 375 16.91 31.91 13.41
C THR A 375 15.80 31.04 13.97
N ASP A 376 15.56 29.86 13.36
CA ASP A 376 14.54 28.90 13.79
C ASP A 376 14.85 28.23 15.15
N CYS A 377 16.06 28.41 15.69
CA CYS A 377 16.41 27.95 17.02
C CYS A 377 15.79 28.83 18.14
N TYR A 378 15.12 29.94 17.77
CA TYR A 378 14.50 30.88 18.69
C TYR A 378 13.02 31.13 18.39
N ALA A 379 12.19 31.15 19.44
CA ALA A 379 10.81 31.62 19.36
C ALA A 379 10.79 33.15 19.57
N ILE A 380 10.87 33.91 18.47
CA ILE A 380 11.10 35.36 18.50
C ILE A 380 9.79 36.15 18.68
N THR A 381 9.75 36.99 19.72
CA THR A 381 8.67 37.96 19.98
C THR A 381 9.14 39.39 19.68
N TYR A 382 8.41 40.11 18.83
CA TYR A 382 8.76 41.46 18.38
C TYR A 382 8.00 42.56 19.14
N VAL A 383 8.73 43.46 19.79
CA VAL A 383 8.16 44.61 20.51
C VAL A 383 8.42 45.90 19.72
N LYS A 384 7.33 46.61 19.40
CA LYS A 384 7.35 47.85 18.61
C LYS A 384 7.94 49.03 19.40
N GLY A 385 8.79 49.80 18.74
CA GLY A 385 9.39 51.03 19.26
C GLY A 385 8.54 52.27 18.94
N LYS A 386 8.85 53.39 19.59
CA LYS A 386 8.20 54.69 19.34
C LYS A 386 9.04 55.55 18.39
N LEU A 387 8.42 56.11 17.36
CA LEU A 387 8.99 57.14 16.50
C LEU A 387 8.53 58.54 16.94
N THR A 388 9.38 59.54 16.82
CA THR A 388 9.03 60.96 17.01
C THR A 388 9.56 61.77 15.83
N VAL A 389 8.72 62.64 15.25
CA VAL A 389 9.09 63.45 14.07
C VAL A 389 9.18 64.93 14.44
N SER A 390 10.39 65.47 14.28
CA SER A 390 10.73 66.88 14.50
C SER A 390 10.49 67.70 13.23
N ALA A 391 10.08 68.96 13.39
CA ALA A 391 9.87 69.84 12.25
C ALA A 391 11.22 70.29 11.66
N LYS A 392 11.36 70.21 10.33
CA LYS A 392 12.52 70.75 9.61
C LYS A 392 12.48 72.28 9.70
N ALA A 393 13.60 72.90 10.08
CA ALA A 393 13.68 74.36 10.19
C ALA A 393 13.45 75.01 8.81
N SER A 394 12.67 76.09 8.76
CA SER A 394 12.38 76.82 7.52
C SER A 394 13.63 77.51 6.99
N SER A 395 14.07 77.15 5.79
CA SER A 395 14.94 78.01 4.98
C SER A 395 14.19 79.31 4.64
N ALA A 396 14.85 80.45 4.81
CA ALA A 396 14.22 81.77 4.78
C ALA A 396 13.59 82.14 3.42
N ASP A 397 12.60 83.04 3.48
CA ASP A 397 11.83 83.52 2.33
C ASP A 397 12.69 84.15 1.23
N VAL A 398 12.42 83.78 -0.03
CA VAL A 398 12.87 84.54 -1.20
C VAL A 398 11.89 85.71 -1.41
N THR A 399 12.22 86.86 -0.83
CA THR A 399 11.43 88.10 -0.98
C THR A 399 11.67 88.77 -2.34
N PRO A 400 10.76 89.65 -2.83
CA PRO A 400 10.82 90.22 -4.19
C PRO A 400 12.04 91.06 -4.58
N ALA A 401 13.03 91.24 -3.69
CA ALA A 401 14.20 92.09 -3.90
C ALA A 401 15.35 91.43 -4.70
N THR A 402 15.27 90.14 -5.04
CA THR A 402 16.33 89.41 -5.78
C THR A 402 16.05 89.22 -7.27
N ARG A 403 15.03 89.89 -7.84
CA ARG A 403 14.75 89.86 -9.29
C ARG A 403 15.26 91.14 -9.98
N THR A 404 16.49 91.12 -10.47
CA THR A 404 16.96 92.05 -11.52
C THR A 404 17.81 91.32 -12.55
N ASP A 405 17.30 91.32 -13.78
CA ASP A 405 18.01 90.98 -15.01
C ASP A 405 18.90 92.17 -15.47
N THR A 406 19.93 91.87 -16.27
CA THR A 406 21.05 92.77 -16.59
C THR A 406 20.83 93.65 -17.83
N VAL A 407 19.72 93.49 -18.57
CA VAL A 407 19.54 94.09 -19.92
C VAL A 407 18.28 94.96 -20.10
N ASN A 408 17.83 95.60 -19.02
CA ASN A 408 16.82 96.67 -18.95
C ASN A 408 16.55 97.50 -20.24
N SER A 409 15.62 97.06 -21.10
CA SER A 409 14.66 97.92 -21.84
C SER A 409 13.61 97.08 -22.57
N GLY A 410 12.32 97.31 -22.29
CA GLY A 410 11.21 96.55 -22.89
C GLY A 410 10.49 97.25 -24.05
N VAL A 411 9.36 96.65 -24.45
CA VAL A 411 8.38 97.05 -25.47
C VAL A 411 8.68 96.62 -26.92
N ILE A 412 8.11 95.46 -27.29
CA ILE A 412 7.42 95.23 -28.58
C ILE A 412 6.05 94.61 -28.22
N PRO A 413 4.94 94.98 -28.89
CA PRO A 413 3.59 94.74 -28.34
C PRO A 413 3.04 93.36 -28.70
N VAL A 414 2.34 92.73 -27.75
CA VAL A 414 1.45 91.60 -28.04
C VAL A 414 0.07 92.18 -28.37
N GLY A 415 -0.14 92.48 -29.66
CA GLY A 415 -1.40 93.03 -30.18
C GLY A 415 -2.36 91.93 -30.65
N GLU A 416 -3.55 91.91 -30.06
CA GLU A 416 -4.78 91.25 -30.53
C GLU A 416 -4.64 89.87 -31.20
N GLY A 417 -4.60 88.84 -30.36
CA GLY A 417 -4.70 87.43 -30.75
C GLY A 417 -4.80 86.50 -29.53
N THR A 418 -5.44 86.96 -28.45
CA THR A 418 -5.46 86.29 -27.14
C THR A 418 -6.82 85.70 -26.81
N GLY A 419 -6.82 84.42 -26.48
CA GLY A 419 -7.97 83.66 -25.98
C GLY A 419 -8.70 82.89 -27.07
N GLU A 420 -9.07 81.63 -26.88
CA GLU A 420 -8.90 80.71 -25.75
C GLU A 420 -8.69 79.31 -26.38
N ASP A 421 -7.56 78.65 -26.15
CA ASP A 421 -7.22 77.83 -24.98
C ASP A 421 -7.80 76.41 -25.03
N LEU A 422 -6.86 75.44 -24.91
CA LEU A 422 -7.02 74.14 -24.26
C LEU A 422 -8.00 73.11 -24.86
N ALA A 423 -7.47 72.21 -25.71
CA ALA A 423 -7.80 70.76 -25.68
C ALA A 423 -6.81 69.86 -26.47
N ILE A 424 -5.50 70.01 -26.31
CA ILE A 424 -4.53 68.92 -26.60
C ILE A 424 -3.57 68.81 -25.41
N TYR A 425 -4.07 68.22 -24.33
CA TYR A 425 -3.30 67.83 -23.15
C TYR A 425 -3.99 66.65 -22.40
N ASP A 426 -4.58 65.72 -23.16
CA ASP A 426 -5.28 64.54 -22.60
C ASP A 426 -5.54 63.43 -23.63
N ALA A 427 -5.97 63.76 -24.86
CA ALA A 427 -6.46 62.75 -25.83
C ALA A 427 -5.55 62.54 -27.05
N MET A 428 -4.63 63.46 -27.36
CA MET A 428 -3.75 63.37 -28.55
C MET A 428 -2.39 64.08 -28.35
N GLU A 429 -1.54 63.85 -27.35
CA GLU A 429 -1.41 63.00 -26.12
C GLU A 429 -1.83 61.51 -26.06
N ALA A 430 -2.90 61.04 -26.71
CA ALA A 430 -3.37 59.65 -26.63
C ALA A 430 -4.03 59.09 -27.92
N LEU A 431 -3.44 59.38 -29.09
CA LEU A 431 -3.63 58.62 -30.34
C LEU A 431 -5.09 58.37 -30.82
N GLY A 432 -5.97 59.38 -30.77
CA GLY A 432 -7.28 59.37 -31.45
C GLY A 432 -8.04 60.68 -31.24
N SER A 433 -8.69 61.24 -32.26
CA SER A 433 -9.73 60.57 -33.05
C SER A 433 -9.67 60.84 -34.56
N ASP A 434 -9.56 59.75 -35.31
CA ASP A 434 -9.86 59.54 -36.74
C ASP A 434 -9.38 60.53 -37.81
N ASP A 435 -8.62 59.94 -38.73
CA ASP A 435 -8.24 60.37 -40.07
C ASP A 435 -7.44 61.67 -40.26
N ASP A 436 -6.18 61.43 -40.64
CA ASP A 436 -5.15 62.33 -41.16
C ASP A 436 -4.40 63.24 -40.17
N LEU A 437 -3.07 63.27 -40.37
CA LEU A 437 -2.14 64.25 -39.79
C LEU A 437 -2.72 65.67 -39.91
N PRO A 438 -2.49 66.56 -38.92
CA PRO A 438 -2.98 67.94 -38.96
C PRO A 438 -2.66 68.63 -40.30
N ALA A 439 -3.71 69.12 -40.96
CA ALA A 439 -3.66 69.64 -42.32
C ALA A 439 -2.62 70.76 -42.46
N GLY A 440 -1.46 70.41 -43.03
CA GLY A 440 -0.30 71.29 -43.15
C GLY A 440 1.03 70.51 -43.20
N ILE A 441 1.13 69.38 -42.48
CA ILE A 441 2.30 68.49 -42.55
C ILE A 441 1.98 67.29 -43.47
N VAL A 442 2.36 67.41 -44.73
CA VAL A 442 2.26 66.32 -45.72
C VAL A 442 3.54 65.48 -45.68
N ILE A 443 3.58 64.45 -44.84
CA ILE A 443 4.72 63.48 -44.83
C ILE A 443 4.78 62.71 -46.17
N ALA A 444 3.67 62.62 -46.91
CA ALA A 444 3.59 61.93 -48.21
C ALA A 444 4.52 62.46 -49.33
N SER A 445 5.22 63.59 -49.12
CA SER A 445 6.26 64.09 -50.04
C SER A 445 7.70 63.83 -49.57
N MET A 446 7.91 63.16 -48.44
CA MET A 446 9.23 62.88 -47.88
C MET A 446 9.65 61.44 -48.22
N ASP A 447 10.61 61.30 -49.14
CA ASP A 447 11.25 60.02 -49.41
C ASP A 447 12.14 59.61 -48.22
N ALA A 448 11.88 58.44 -47.64
CA ALA A 448 12.75 57.85 -46.64
C ALA A 448 14.12 57.51 -47.26
N ILE A 449 15.19 57.74 -46.53
CA ILE A 449 16.52 57.35 -46.97
C ILE A 449 16.65 55.85 -46.74
N ALA A 450 16.83 55.08 -47.82
CA ALA A 450 17.08 53.65 -47.71
C ALA A 450 18.32 53.42 -46.84
N ALA A 451 18.23 52.52 -45.85
CA ALA A 451 19.25 52.32 -44.83
C ALA A 451 20.62 51.90 -45.40
N ASN A 452 20.67 51.43 -46.65
CA ASN A 452 21.86 51.08 -47.42
C ASN A 452 22.34 52.18 -48.39
N SER A 453 21.83 53.41 -48.26
CA SER A 453 22.31 54.56 -49.04
C SER A 453 23.78 54.85 -48.74
N ALA A 454 24.51 55.34 -49.72
CA ALA A 454 25.89 55.81 -49.54
C ALA A 454 26.00 57.04 -48.61
N ASP A 455 24.88 57.73 -48.37
CA ASP A 455 24.78 58.85 -47.41
C ASP A 455 24.57 58.38 -45.95
N ILE A 456 24.46 57.06 -45.70
CA ILE A 456 24.36 56.47 -44.36
C ILE A 456 25.59 55.59 -44.11
N SER A 457 26.26 55.77 -42.96
CA SER A 457 27.32 54.86 -42.55
C SER A 457 26.69 53.57 -42.00
N THR A 458 26.57 52.56 -42.88
CA THR A 458 26.26 51.18 -42.49
C THR A 458 27.54 50.43 -42.17
N ASP A 459 28.06 50.62 -40.97
CA ASP A 459 29.22 49.87 -40.52
C ASP A 459 28.78 48.67 -39.66
N GLN A 460 28.92 47.47 -40.21
CA GLN A 460 28.73 46.23 -39.44
C GLN A 460 29.76 46.05 -38.32
N THR A 461 30.78 46.91 -38.24
CA THR A 461 31.75 46.98 -37.13
C THR A 461 31.48 48.12 -36.14
N LEU A 462 30.58 49.07 -36.46
CA LEU A 462 29.94 49.97 -35.46
C LEU A 462 28.83 49.25 -34.67
N ALA A 463 28.39 48.08 -35.12
CA ALA A 463 27.82 47.05 -34.26
C ALA A 463 28.98 46.13 -33.80
N PRO A 464 29.76 46.51 -32.76
CA PRO A 464 31.01 45.84 -32.51
C PRO A 464 30.75 44.58 -31.70
N ALA A 465 31.67 43.62 -31.77
CA ALA A 465 31.76 42.52 -30.81
C ALA A 465 32.09 42.98 -29.36
N SER A 466 31.92 44.28 -29.05
CA SER A 466 32.14 44.91 -27.75
C SER A 466 30.91 45.67 -27.21
N LEU A 467 29.75 45.64 -27.88
CA LEU A 467 28.50 46.16 -27.32
C LEU A 467 27.47 45.04 -27.14
N ASP A 468 26.91 44.98 -25.94
CA ASP A 468 26.03 43.92 -25.46
C ASP A 468 24.58 44.09 -25.95
N VAL A 469 24.37 43.95 -27.27
CA VAL A 469 23.04 44.00 -27.90
C VAL A 469 22.15 42.86 -27.39
N THR A 470 22.70 41.64 -27.30
CA THR A 470 21.99 40.47 -26.79
C THR A 470 21.53 40.69 -25.35
N GLY A 471 22.40 41.18 -24.46
CA GLY A 471 22.04 41.47 -23.08
C GLY A 471 21.18 42.72 -22.92
N ALA A 472 21.20 43.70 -23.84
CA ALA A 472 20.23 44.78 -23.87
C ALA A 472 18.80 44.27 -24.12
N ILE A 473 18.65 43.35 -25.07
CA ILE A 473 17.39 42.66 -25.35
C ILE A 473 17.01 41.71 -24.20
N ALA A 474 17.99 41.06 -23.57
CA ALA A 474 17.76 40.22 -22.39
C ALA A 474 17.22 41.05 -21.20
N ARG A 475 17.85 42.20 -20.91
CA ARG A 475 17.40 43.17 -19.90
C ARG A 475 15.98 43.68 -20.18
N TYR A 476 15.64 43.96 -21.44
CA TYR A 476 14.28 44.34 -21.85
C TYR A 476 13.22 43.28 -21.50
N HIS A 477 13.58 41.99 -21.59
CA HIS A 477 12.72 40.88 -21.17
C HIS A 477 12.82 40.52 -19.68
N GLY A 478 13.63 41.24 -18.90
CA GLY A 478 13.84 40.99 -17.46
C GLY A 478 14.79 39.82 -17.15
N PHE A 479 15.55 39.36 -18.15
CA PHE A 479 16.56 38.33 -17.99
C PHE A 479 17.86 38.94 -17.45
N ASP A 480 18.31 38.43 -16.32
CA ASP A 480 19.62 38.71 -15.73
C ASP A 480 20.63 37.59 -16.07
N SER A 481 21.86 37.68 -15.59
CA SER A 481 22.91 36.67 -15.85
C SER A 481 22.64 35.29 -15.21
N SER A 482 21.60 35.17 -14.39
CA SER A 482 21.08 33.92 -13.82
C SER A 482 19.82 33.41 -14.52
N SER A 483 19.29 34.15 -15.51
CA SER A 483 18.20 33.68 -16.37
C SER A 483 18.66 32.50 -17.21
N ASP A 484 17.98 31.37 -17.04
CA ASP A 484 18.18 30.20 -17.90
C ASP A 484 17.64 30.45 -19.32
N ASP A 485 16.56 31.23 -19.46
CA ASP A 485 16.04 31.73 -20.73
C ASP A 485 17.04 32.68 -21.41
N LYS A 486 17.24 32.50 -22.71
CA LYS A 486 18.27 33.22 -23.49
C LYS A 486 17.67 33.97 -24.68
N ILE A 487 18.32 35.05 -25.05
CA ILE A 487 18.08 35.74 -26.33
C ILE A 487 19.07 35.19 -27.35
N GLN A 488 18.56 34.63 -28.45
CA GLN A 488 19.38 34.20 -29.58
C GLN A 488 19.24 35.23 -30.71
N LEU A 489 20.34 35.92 -30.97
CA LEU A 489 20.45 36.93 -32.02
C LEU A 489 20.44 36.25 -33.40
N VAL A 490 19.64 36.77 -34.32
CA VAL A 490 19.51 36.28 -35.70
C VAL A 490 20.29 37.17 -36.66
N THR A 491 20.03 38.48 -36.65
CA THR A 491 20.77 39.45 -37.47
C THR A 491 20.68 40.86 -36.89
N VAL A 492 21.65 41.71 -37.21
CA VAL A 492 21.74 43.11 -36.75
C VAL A 492 22.13 44.01 -37.91
N ARG A 493 21.53 45.20 -37.98
CA ARG A 493 22.04 46.32 -38.77
C ARG A 493 22.09 47.57 -37.90
N ALA A 494 23.29 48.13 -37.76
CA ALA A 494 23.50 49.46 -37.23
C ALA A 494 23.59 50.47 -38.38
N SER A 495 22.99 51.63 -38.19
CA SER A 495 23.07 52.78 -39.07
C SER A 495 23.43 53.99 -38.21
N SER A 496 24.49 54.70 -38.59
CA SER A 496 24.89 55.95 -37.95
C SER A 496 25.03 57.07 -38.98
N VAL A 497 24.63 58.29 -38.62
CA VAL A 497 24.90 59.49 -39.42
C VAL A 497 25.51 60.56 -38.51
N THR A 498 26.80 60.83 -38.70
CA THR A 498 27.59 61.80 -37.91
C THR A 498 27.70 63.13 -38.64
N GLY A 499 27.46 64.25 -37.94
CA GLY A 499 28.01 65.55 -38.33
C GLY A 499 27.46 66.10 -39.65
N LEU A 500 26.26 66.67 -39.62
CA LEU A 500 25.67 67.40 -40.74
C LEU A 500 26.40 68.75 -40.98
N GLU A 501 27.66 68.72 -41.40
CA GLU A 501 28.44 69.90 -41.78
C GLU A 501 27.99 70.47 -43.15
N PRO A 502 28.17 71.78 -43.44
CA PRO A 502 27.64 72.43 -44.66
C PRO A 502 28.20 71.92 -46.00
N GLU A 503 29.18 71.02 -46.01
CA GLU A 503 29.92 70.59 -47.20
C GLU A 503 29.32 69.32 -47.87
N GLU A 504 28.62 68.45 -47.13
CA GLU A 504 28.24 67.08 -47.58
C GLU A 504 27.04 66.97 -48.55
N GLY A 505 26.66 65.76 -48.96
CA GLY A 505 25.80 65.44 -50.11
C GLY A 505 24.58 66.35 -50.34
N ILE A 506 24.27 66.60 -51.62
CA ILE A 506 23.23 67.57 -52.05
C ILE A 506 21.86 67.33 -51.40
N PHE A 507 21.55 66.07 -51.07
CA PHE A 507 20.31 65.66 -50.42
C PHE A 507 20.22 66.15 -48.96
N ALA A 508 21.30 66.03 -48.17
CA ALA A 508 21.36 66.55 -46.79
C ALA A 508 21.20 68.08 -46.74
N LYS A 509 21.79 68.81 -47.71
CA LYS A 509 21.61 70.26 -47.82
C LYS A 509 20.16 70.64 -48.19
N ILE A 510 19.53 69.89 -49.09
CA ILE A 510 18.11 70.08 -49.46
C ILE A 510 17.18 69.78 -48.27
N TRP A 511 17.45 68.72 -47.50
CA TRP A 511 16.69 68.36 -46.31
C TRP A 511 16.72 69.47 -45.25
N ARG A 512 17.91 70.01 -44.92
CA ARG A 512 18.05 71.15 -44.01
C ARG A 512 17.32 72.40 -44.50
N MET A 513 17.27 72.63 -45.81
CA MET A 513 16.50 73.75 -46.39
C MET A 513 14.98 73.58 -46.21
N ILE A 514 14.46 72.35 -46.16
CA ILE A 514 13.05 72.06 -45.92
C ILE A 514 12.73 72.18 -44.41
N VAL A 515 13.55 71.60 -43.52
CA VAL A 515 13.31 71.62 -42.07
C VAL A 515 13.46 73.03 -41.47
N SER A 516 14.40 73.85 -41.96
CA SER A 516 14.61 75.24 -41.49
C SER A 516 13.47 76.22 -41.82
N VAL A 517 12.46 75.82 -42.60
CA VAL A 517 11.22 76.58 -42.80
C VAL A 517 10.22 76.36 -41.64
N PHE A 518 10.40 75.30 -40.84
CA PHE A 518 9.52 74.92 -39.73
C PHE A 518 10.09 75.24 -38.33
N THR A 519 11.33 75.73 -38.24
CA THR A 519 12.00 76.03 -36.96
C THR A 519 11.47 77.31 -36.33
N GLY A 520 10.49 77.18 -35.43
CA GLY A 520 9.93 78.30 -34.67
C GLY A 520 9.64 78.05 -33.17
N GLN A 521 9.43 76.79 -32.74
CA GLN A 521 9.04 76.50 -31.33
C GLN A 521 9.67 75.26 -30.68
N HIS A 522 10.52 74.50 -31.38
CA HIS A 522 11.35 73.44 -30.77
C HIS A 522 12.81 73.73 -31.10
N GLY A 523 13.65 73.81 -30.06
CA GLY A 523 15.04 74.25 -30.20
C GLY A 523 15.92 73.23 -30.91
N ASP A 524 16.45 73.63 -32.07
CA ASP A 524 17.62 73.10 -32.79
C ASP A 524 17.69 71.60 -33.18
N SER A 525 16.76 70.73 -32.77
CA SER A 525 16.78 69.29 -33.13
C SER A 525 16.18 69.00 -34.51
N TYR A 526 16.89 68.20 -35.32
CA TYR A 526 16.45 67.75 -36.66
C TYR A 526 15.93 66.30 -36.61
N TYR A 527 15.25 65.85 -37.67
CA TYR A 527 14.72 64.49 -37.81
C TYR A 527 15.27 63.80 -39.09
N LEU A 528 15.56 62.50 -39.00
CA LEU A 528 16.16 61.68 -40.06
C LEU A 528 15.26 60.47 -40.41
N PRO A 529 14.59 60.45 -41.58
CA PRO A 529 13.74 59.33 -41.99
C PRO A 529 14.57 58.21 -42.65
N ILE A 530 14.53 57.02 -42.08
CA ILE A 530 15.24 55.81 -42.53
C ILE A 530 14.24 54.72 -42.92
N GLU A 531 14.44 54.06 -44.06
CA GLU A 531 13.73 52.84 -44.45
C GLU A 531 14.70 51.65 -44.48
N ALA A 532 14.42 50.61 -43.70
CA ALA A 532 15.29 49.44 -43.59
C ALA A 532 14.62 48.19 -44.18
N VAL A 533 15.30 47.53 -45.11
CA VAL A 533 14.88 46.26 -45.74
C VAL A 533 15.87 45.16 -45.37
N PHE A 534 15.40 44.13 -44.69
CA PHE A 534 16.17 42.96 -44.27
C PHE A 534 15.77 41.75 -45.10
N GLU A 535 16.73 40.89 -45.41
CA GLU A 535 16.50 39.55 -45.91
C GLU A 535 17.04 38.57 -44.86
N ILE A 536 16.23 37.59 -44.46
CA ILE A 536 16.54 36.57 -43.45
C ILE A 536 16.29 35.21 -44.09
N THR A 537 17.35 34.42 -44.22
CA THR A 537 17.31 33.09 -44.85
C THR A 537 17.19 31.98 -43.82
N SER A 538 16.82 30.77 -44.24
CA SER A 538 16.86 29.59 -43.35
C SER A 538 18.22 29.30 -42.74
N LYS A 539 19.33 29.79 -43.33
CA LYS A 539 20.67 29.74 -42.72
C LYS A 539 20.80 30.63 -41.48
N ASP A 540 20.18 31.81 -41.50
CA ASP A 540 20.22 32.76 -40.37
C ASP A 540 19.33 32.27 -39.21
N LEU A 541 18.29 31.47 -39.54
CA LEU A 541 17.40 30.83 -38.58
C LEU A 541 17.92 29.48 -38.04
N ALA A 542 18.94 28.88 -38.66
CA ALA A 542 19.42 27.52 -38.34
C ALA A 542 20.01 27.36 -36.92
N ALA A 543 20.30 28.46 -36.22
CA ALA A 543 20.76 28.45 -34.83
C ALA A 543 19.61 28.55 -33.80
N LEU A 544 18.35 28.67 -34.26
CA LEU A 544 17.16 28.71 -33.41
C LEU A 544 16.56 27.30 -33.23
N PRO A 545 15.94 27.00 -32.07
CA PRO A 545 15.31 25.71 -31.83
C PRO A 545 14.00 25.54 -32.61
N ASP A 546 13.62 24.29 -32.87
CA ASP A 546 12.37 23.90 -33.55
C ASP A 546 11.12 24.56 -32.95
N GLU A 547 11.07 24.81 -31.63
CA GLU A 547 9.91 25.48 -30.99
C GLU A 547 9.68 26.91 -31.53
N VAL A 548 10.72 27.56 -32.05
CA VAL A 548 10.64 28.88 -32.70
C VAL A 548 10.45 28.74 -34.21
N THR A 549 11.21 27.85 -34.87
CA THR A 549 11.32 27.79 -36.33
C THR A 549 10.26 26.92 -37.02
N LYS A 550 9.67 25.95 -36.31
CA LYS A 550 8.66 25.05 -36.86
C LYS A 550 7.37 25.81 -37.18
N ASP A 551 6.84 25.61 -38.38
CA ASP A 551 5.61 26.26 -38.87
C ASP A 551 5.71 27.80 -38.89
N LEU A 552 6.91 28.36 -39.12
CA LEU A 552 7.09 29.78 -39.43
C LEU A 552 6.37 30.15 -40.73
N THR A 553 5.60 31.23 -40.67
CA THR A 553 4.89 31.84 -41.80
C THR A 553 5.11 33.34 -41.78
N LYS A 554 4.83 34.03 -42.89
CA LYS A 554 4.93 35.51 -42.95
C LYS A 554 4.12 36.21 -41.85
N ASP A 555 3.03 35.61 -41.41
CA ASP A 555 2.07 36.18 -40.47
C ASP A 555 2.51 36.02 -39.00
N ASN A 556 3.31 34.98 -38.66
CA ASN A 556 3.79 34.70 -37.30
C ASN A 556 5.30 34.96 -37.08
N PHE A 557 6.03 35.32 -38.14
CA PHE A 557 7.49 35.49 -38.12
C PHE A 557 7.95 36.53 -37.07
N ILE A 558 7.33 37.70 -37.11
CA ILE A 558 7.72 38.84 -36.25
C ILE A 558 7.34 38.60 -34.78
N GLU A 559 6.26 37.87 -34.50
CA GLU A 559 5.88 37.49 -33.13
C GLU A 559 6.88 36.52 -32.49
N ARG A 560 7.49 35.63 -33.29
CA ARG A 560 8.40 34.58 -32.83
C ARG A 560 9.88 34.97 -32.83
N VAL A 561 10.31 35.75 -33.82
CA VAL A 561 11.71 36.16 -34.01
C VAL A 561 11.99 37.56 -33.47
N GLY A 562 10.97 38.43 -33.36
CA GLY A 562 11.08 39.78 -32.81
C GLY A 562 11.89 40.76 -33.67
N LEU A 563 11.58 42.05 -33.58
CA LEU A 563 12.35 43.13 -34.18
C LEU A 563 12.53 44.25 -33.17
N TYR A 564 13.77 44.56 -32.81
CA TYR A 564 14.12 45.47 -31.73
C TYR A 564 14.85 46.70 -32.26
N ALA A 565 14.46 47.88 -31.79
CA ALA A 565 15.31 49.07 -31.83
C ALA A 565 16.23 49.07 -30.61
N VAL A 566 17.50 49.44 -30.81
CA VAL A 566 18.56 49.42 -29.80
C VAL A 566 19.38 50.71 -29.92
N ILE A 567 19.57 51.41 -28.79
CA ILE A 567 20.25 52.71 -28.69
C ILE A 567 21.17 52.79 -27.46
N SER A 568 22.01 53.84 -27.39
CA SER A 568 22.90 54.14 -26.26
C SER A 568 22.34 55.33 -25.47
N ALA A 569 22.33 55.26 -24.13
CA ALA A 569 21.79 56.34 -23.29
C ALA A 569 22.79 57.49 -22.98
N ASP A 570 24.04 57.35 -23.42
CA ASP A 570 25.13 58.33 -23.30
C ASP A 570 25.99 58.28 -24.58
N ASN A 571 26.81 59.32 -24.81
CA ASN A 571 27.73 59.52 -25.95
C ASN A 571 28.82 58.41 -26.08
N GLY A 572 28.41 57.20 -26.44
CA GLY A 572 29.27 56.07 -26.78
C GLY A 572 29.83 55.23 -25.63
N VAL A 573 29.25 55.26 -24.41
CA VAL A 573 29.83 54.55 -23.24
C VAL A 573 28.83 53.68 -22.45
N ASN A 574 28.98 52.37 -22.63
CA ASN A 574 28.65 51.27 -21.71
C ASN A 574 27.19 50.86 -21.40
N THR A 575 26.12 51.60 -21.74
CA THR A 575 24.75 51.11 -21.49
C THR A 575 23.84 51.18 -22.72
N LEU A 576 23.56 50.00 -23.31
CA LEU A 576 22.57 49.82 -24.36
C LEU A 576 21.18 49.50 -23.80
N HIS A 577 20.17 50.11 -24.42
CA HIS A 577 18.75 49.89 -24.18
C HIS A 577 18.10 49.34 -25.44
N ALA A 578 17.18 48.39 -25.29
CA ALA A 578 16.46 47.76 -26.39
C ALA A 578 14.95 47.87 -26.19
N ARG A 579 14.18 47.88 -27.29
CA ARG A 579 12.72 47.83 -27.27
C ARG A 579 12.19 47.09 -28.49
N ASN A 580 11.30 46.13 -28.27
CA ASN A 580 10.62 45.40 -29.33
C ASN A 580 9.63 46.34 -30.03
N LEU A 581 9.72 46.48 -31.36
CA LEU A 581 8.84 47.34 -32.14
C LEU A 581 7.40 46.79 -32.18
N VAL A 582 7.21 45.48 -32.03
CA VAL A 582 5.91 44.82 -31.93
C VAL A 582 5.13 45.30 -30.69
N ASP A 583 5.84 45.53 -29.59
CA ASP A 583 5.27 46.06 -28.34
C ASP A 583 4.94 47.58 -28.44
N VAL A 584 5.25 48.21 -29.58
CA VAL A 584 4.90 49.61 -29.92
C VAL A 584 3.80 49.66 -30.99
N SER A 585 3.92 48.86 -32.06
CA SER A 585 2.89 48.64 -33.07
C SER A 585 3.23 47.41 -33.92
N SER A 586 2.27 46.50 -34.09
CA SER A 586 2.41 45.25 -34.86
C SER A 586 1.72 45.25 -36.23
N ALA A 587 1.14 46.38 -36.66
CA ALA A 587 0.36 46.42 -37.89
C ALA A 587 1.22 46.39 -39.17
N ASP A 588 0.70 45.75 -40.23
CA ASP A 588 1.30 45.66 -41.58
C ASP A 588 1.68 47.02 -42.19
N THR A 589 1.15 48.13 -41.66
CA THR A 589 1.44 49.51 -42.10
C THR A 589 2.75 50.06 -41.55
N PHE A 590 3.35 49.40 -40.54
CA PHE A 590 4.62 49.74 -39.89
C PHE A 590 5.74 48.73 -40.19
N ILE A 591 5.43 47.42 -40.19
CA ILE A 591 6.36 46.33 -40.47
C ILE A 591 5.72 45.43 -41.52
N LYS A 592 6.39 45.22 -42.67
CA LYS A 592 5.89 44.36 -43.75
C LYS A 592 6.77 43.12 -43.84
N VAL A 593 6.15 41.94 -43.76
CA VAL A 593 6.82 40.64 -43.96
C VAL A 593 6.36 40.01 -45.27
N ALA A 594 7.32 39.68 -46.14
CA ALA A 594 7.10 38.85 -47.32
C ALA A 594 7.95 37.58 -47.21
N TYR A 595 7.44 36.45 -47.72
CA TYR A 595 8.19 35.19 -47.82
C TYR A 595 8.36 34.82 -49.29
N ASP A 596 9.60 34.63 -49.72
CA ASP A 596 9.93 34.11 -51.06
C ASP A 596 10.22 32.61 -50.98
N SER A 597 9.24 31.81 -51.38
CA SER A 597 9.35 30.35 -51.47
C SER A 597 10.41 29.85 -52.47
N THR A 598 10.96 30.73 -53.31
CA THR A 598 12.00 30.40 -54.31
C THR A 598 13.39 30.37 -53.69
N ASN A 599 13.65 31.32 -52.78
CA ASN A 599 14.94 31.50 -52.11
C ASN A 599 14.93 31.07 -50.63
N ASP A 600 13.76 30.65 -50.12
CA ASP A 600 13.53 30.29 -48.71
C ASP A 600 13.98 31.41 -47.75
N SER A 601 13.56 32.64 -48.09
CA SER A 601 13.91 33.85 -47.35
C SER A 601 12.68 34.70 -47.00
N PHE A 602 12.74 35.31 -45.83
CA PHE A 602 11.80 36.33 -45.38
C PHE A 602 12.41 37.71 -45.67
N THR A 603 11.68 38.55 -46.40
CA THR A 603 11.99 39.97 -46.56
C THR A 603 11.17 40.78 -45.57
N ILE A 604 11.83 41.55 -44.70
CA ILE A 604 11.18 42.41 -43.70
C ILE A 604 11.53 43.86 -44.01
N THR A 605 10.52 44.70 -44.24
CA THR A 605 10.69 46.15 -44.39
C THR A 605 10.13 46.87 -43.16
N THR A 606 10.75 47.99 -42.76
CA THR A 606 10.28 48.89 -41.69
C THR A 606 10.76 50.32 -41.93
N ARG A 607 10.10 51.32 -41.33
CA ARG A 607 10.49 52.74 -41.39
C ARG A 607 10.66 53.34 -40.00
N ALA A 608 11.72 54.11 -39.80
CA ALA A 608 12.01 54.83 -38.57
C ALA A 608 12.28 56.32 -38.84
N LEU A 609 11.91 57.18 -37.89
CA LEU A 609 12.21 58.61 -37.89
C LEU A 609 13.08 58.89 -36.65
N VAL A 610 14.38 59.03 -36.85
CA VAL A 610 15.36 59.19 -35.76
C VAL A 610 15.56 60.68 -35.45
N PHE A 611 15.70 61.05 -34.18
CA PHE A 611 16.00 62.43 -33.78
C PHE A 611 16.99 62.54 -32.62
N ASP A 612 17.88 63.54 -32.73
CA ASP A 612 18.95 63.88 -31.79
C ASP A 612 18.40 64.67 -30.60
N MET A 613 18.29 64.00 -29.45
CA MET A 613 17.78 64.57 -28.21
C MET A 613 18.20 63.76 -26.98
N ALA A 614 18.82 64.42 -26.01
CA ALA A 614 19.17 63.83 -24.71
C ALA A 614 17.92 63.66 -23.82
N GLY A 615 17.79 62.51 -23.16
CA GLY A 615 16.67 62.21 -22.26
C GLY A 615 16.85 60.90 -21.49
N THR A 616 15.95 60.62 -20.55
CA THR A 616 15.97 59.41 -19.72
C THR A 616 15.48 58.19 -20.52
N VAL A 617 16.40 57.47 -21.15
CA VAL A 617 16.10 56.17 -21.77
C VAL A 617 15.92 55.12 -20.66
N SER A 618 14.67 54.81 -20.29
CA SER A 618 14.37 53.80 -19.26
C SER A 618 14.58 52.38 -19.79
N ALA A 619 15.02 51.46 -18.91
CA ALA A 619 14.99 50.02 -19.17
C ALA A 619 13.60 49.41 -18.95
N ASP A 620 12.76 50.04 -18.12
CA ASP A 620 11.39 49.61 -17.85
C ASP A 620 10.47 49.83 -19.05
N ARG A 621 9.39 49.03 -19.14
CA ARG A 621 8.30 49.16 -20.12
C ARG A 621 7.50 50.48 -20.01
N GLY A 622 7.94 51.42 -19.18
CA GLY A 622 7.14 52.53 -18.64
C GLY A 622 7.15 53.84 -19.43
N GLU A 623 8.21 54.19 -20.18
CA GLU A 623 8.29 55.49 -20.88
C GLU A 623 8.65 55.38 -22.38
N PRO A 624 8.18 56.28 -23.27
CA PRO A 624 8.09 56.01 -24.71
C PRO A 624 9.17 56.71 -25.56
N TRP A 625 10.43 56.28 -25.44
CA TRP A 625 11.53 56.70 -26.34
C TRP A 625 11.46 56.10 -27.76
N VAL A 626 10.55 55.14 -27.97
CA VAL A 626 10.06 54.72 -29.30
C VAL A 626 8.54 54.86 -29.34
N GLN A 627 8.00 55.43 -30.41
CA GLN A 627 6.57 55.65 -30.62
C GLN A 627 6.14 55.30 -32.04
N ALA A 628 4.89 54.85 -32.21
CA ALA A 628 4.29 54.60 -33.52
C ALA A 628 3.59 55.87 -34.04
N VAL A 629 4.05 56.39 -35.18
CA VAL A 629 3.50 57.59 -35.84
C VAL A 629 2.86 57.18 -37.17
N LYS A 630 1.53 57.27 -37.23
CA LYS A 630 0.76 57.04 -38.45
C LYS A 630 0.86 58.23 -39.40
N THR A 631 0.91 57.99 -40.71
CA THR A 631 0.86 59.06 -41.72
C THR A 631 -0.55 59.27 -42.28
N ALA A 632 -0.82 60.48 -42.79
CA ALA A 632 -2.08 60.80 -43.44
C ALA A 632 -2.25 60.02 -44.76
N SER A 633 -3.50 59.68 -45.06
CA SER A 633 -3.99 58.80 -46.13
C SER A 633 -3.65 59.18 -47.58
N GLY A 634 -2.85 60.24 -47.78
CA GLY A 634 -2.50 60.81 -49.09
C GLY A 634 -1.37 60.10 -49.87
N ASP A 635 -0.56 59.24 -49.25
CA ASP A 635 0.54 58.59 -49.98
C ASP A 635 0.03 57.48 -50.93
N GLN A 636 0.34 57.63 -52.23
CA GLN A 636 0.00 56.70 -53.31
C GLN A 636 1.15 55.73 -53.65
N ARG A 637 2.23 55.70 -52.87
CA ARG A 637 3.33 54.75 -53.03
C ARG A 637 2.94 53.32 -52.58
N PRO A 638 3.62 52.27 -53.07
CA PRO A 638 3.10 50.90 -52.97
C PRO A 638 3.40 50.15 -51.65
N GLU A 639 4.18 50.73 -50.73
CA GLU A 639 4.76 50.04 -49.56
C GLU A 639 4.71 50.91 -48.28
N ILE A 640 4.98 50.30 -47.12
CA ILE A 640 4.88 50.80 -45.72
C ILE A 640 4.68 52.32 -45.57
N LYS A 641 3.59 52.73 -44.92
CA LYS A 641 3.21 54.15 -44.82
C LYS A 641 3.57 54.82 -43.50
N ASP A 642 3.69 54.06 -42.42
CA ASP A 642 3.86 54.62 -41.07
C ASP A 642 5.31 54.53 -40.59
N TYR A 643 5.68 55.34 -39.58
CA TYR A 643 7.05 55.44 -39.06
C TYR A 643 7.10 55.13 -37.56
N PHE A 644 8.16 54.45 -37.12
CA PHE A 644 8.56 54.45 -35.71
C PHE A 644 9.40 55.70 -35.41
N LEU A 645 8.88 56.62 -34.61
CA LEU A 645 9.66 57.74 -34.07
C LEU A 645 10.60 57.20 -32.98
N VAL A 646 11.91 57.43 -33.12
CA VAL A 646 12.96 56.91 -32.23
C VAL A 646 13.87 58.04 -31.78
N GLN A 647 14.03 58.21 -30.47
CA GLN A 647 15.07 59.05 -29.89
C GLN A 647 16.39 58.28 -29.91
N ASP A 648 17.50 58.86 -30.35
CA ASP A 648 18.81 58.17 -30.40
C ASP A 648 19.53 58.07 -29.04
N GLY A 649 19.10 58.86 -28.06
CA GLY A 649 19.53 58.81 -26.66
C GLY A 649 20.64 59.79 -26.29
N ALA A 650 21.22 60.51 -27.26
CA ALA A 650 22.25 61.52 -27.05
C ALA A 650 21.78 62.91 -27.50
N LYS A 651 22.58 63.95 -27.23
CA LYS A 651 22.49 65.22 -27.97
C LYS A 651 23.88 65.62 -28.44
N ASP A 652 24.31 65.01 -29.52
CA ASP A 652 25.69 65.08 -30.02
C ASP A 652 25.82 65.22 -31.54
N ASP A 653 24.72 65.51 -32.23
CA ASP A 653 24.63 65.60 -33.70
C ASP A 653 24.98 64.26 -34.41
N VAL A 654 24.84 63.11 -33.72
CA VAL A 654 25.04 61.76 -34.27
C VAL A 654 23.80 60.87 -34.12
N TYR A 655 23.07 60.73 -35.22
CA TYR A 655 21.85 59.93 -35.32
C TYR A 655 22.22 58.45 -35.35
N ASN A 656 22.06 57.76 -34.21
CA ASN A 656 22.41 56.35 -34.04
C ASN A 656 21.16 55.48 -33.89
N LEU A 657 21.00 54.49 -34.79
CA LEU A 657 19.96 53.48 -34.68
C LEU A 657 20.51 52.09 -34.98
N THR A 658 20.34 51.15 -34.05
CA THR A 658 20.57 49.73 -34.30
C THR A 658 19.23 48.99 -34.34
N LEU A 659 19.01 48.22 -35.40
CA LEU A 659 17.88 47.31 -35.56
C LEU A 659 18.37 45.86 -35.49
N ALA A 660 17.75 45.06 -34.61
CA ALA A 660 18.15 43.68 -34.35
C ALA A 660 16.95 42.72 -34.40
N PHE A 661 17.14 41.54 -34.99
CA PHE A 661 16.21 40.41 -34.91
C PHE A 661 16.74 39.41 -33.90
N ALA A 662 15.94 39.01 -32.91
CA ALA A 662 16.40 38.17 -31.80
C ALA A 662 15.26 37.41 -31.12
N ALA A 663 15.26 36.08 -31.26
CA ALA A 663 14.22 35.25 -30.66
C ALA A 663 14.49 34.98 -29.18
N ARG A 664 13.42 34.86 -28.39
CA ARG A 664 13.48 34.27 -27.04
C ARG A 664 13.59 32.76 -27.19
N VAL A 665 14.65 32.18 -26.63
CA VAL A 665 14.86 30.74 -26.52
C VAL A 665 14.57 30.32 -25.08
N PRO A 666 13.40 29.71 -24.81
CA PRO A 666 13.09 29.23 -23.47
C PRO A 666 13.93 27.99 -23.12
N ASN A 667 14.57 27.97 -21.97
CA ASN A 667 15.44 26.85 -21.57
C ASN A 667 14.64 25.80 -20.80
N LYS A 668 14.13 24.79 -21.51
CA LYS A 668 13.40 23.65 -20.92
C LYS A 668 14.26 22.40 -20.99
N ALA A 669 14.31 21.62 -19.91
CA ALA A 669 14.89 20.28 -19.96
C ALA A 669 14.02 19.33 -20.81
N THR A 670 14.67 18.39 -21.51
CA THR A 670 14.06 17.46 -22.45
C THR A 670 13.86 16.10 -21.81
N VAL A 671 12.61 15.77 -21.48
CA VAL A 671 12.25 14.46 -20.93
C VAL A 671 11.64 13.57 -22.02
N SER A 672 12.25 12.41 -22.24
CA SER A 672 11.81 11.39 -23.20
C SER A 672 11.50 10.07 -22.48
N LEU A 673 10.30 9.54 -22.71
CA LEU A 673 9.92 8.19 -22.28
C LEU A 673 9.99 7.25 -23.49
N VAL A 674 10.58 6.07 -23.29
CA VAL A 674 10.44 4.94 -24.20
C VAL A 674 9.59 3.88 -23.50
N VAL A 675 8.45 3.57 -24.11
CA VAL A 675 7.55 2.49 -23.66
C VAL A 675 7.96 1.18 -24.34
N SER A 676 7.86 0.08 -23.61
CA SER A 676 8.16 -1.28 -24.07
C SER A 676 7.35 -2.31 -23.27
N GLY A 677 7.23 -3.55 -23.76
CA GLY A 677 6.45 -4.61 -23.12
C GLY A 677 5.08 -4.83 -23.75
N ASP A 678 4.09 -5.19 -22.95
CA ASP A 678 2.76 -5.67 -23.36
C ASP A 678 1.74 -4.58 -23.77
N ILE A 679 2.20 -3.36 -24.01
CA ILE A 679 1.39 -2.18 -24.36
C ILE A 679 2.00 -1.42 -25.55
N GLU A 680 1.17 -0.90 -26.44
CA GLU A 680 1.65 -0.02 -27.52
C GLU A 680 1.92 1.40 -26.96
N PRO A 681 2.93 2.14 -27.47
CA PRO A 681 3.28 3.45 -26.91
C PRO A 681 2.16 4.50 -26.90
N ASP A 682 1.17 4.35 -27.78
CA ASP A 682 0.04 5.27 -27.94
C ASP A 682 -1.12 4.99 -26.95
N ASP A 683 -1.13 3.84 -26.28
CA ASP A 683 -2.17 3.45 -25.30
C ASP A 683 -1.91 4.00 -23.88
N VAL A 684 -0.74 4.63 -23.64
CA VAL A 684 -0.36 5.16 -22.32
C VAL A 684 -0.90 6.58 -22.13
N ALA A 685 -1.78 6.78 -21.15
CA ALA A 685 -2.31 8.09 -20.81
C ALA A 685 -1.26 8.97 -20.09
N PHE A 686 -0.75 10.00 -20.77
CA PHE A 686 0.27 10.90 -20.22
C PHE A 686 -0.32 12.12 -19.51
N VAL A 687 0.06 12.34 -18.25
CA VAL A 687 -0.15 13.62 -17.54
C VAL A 687 1.19 14.28 -17.25
N LYS A 688 1.64 15.15 -18.17
CA LYS A 688 2.76 16.06 -17.92
C LYS A 688 2.29 17.19 -17.00
N TRP A 689 2.58 17.10 -15.71
CA TRP A 689 2.39 18.23 -14.80
C TRP A 689 3.45 19.32 -15.01
N LYS A 690 3.14 20.51 -14.49
CA LYS A 690 3.81 21.78 -14.80
C LYS A 690 5.35 21.71 -14.78
N VAL A 691 5.94 22.21 -15.87
CA VAL A 691 7.20 22.96 -15.78
C VAL A 691 6.93 24.18 -14.89
N SER A 692 7.56 24.26 -13.72
CA SER A 692 7.61 25.47 -12.91
C SER A 692 8.63 26.44 -13.50
N GLY A 693 8.31 27.00 -14.66
CA GLY A 693 9.05 28.13 -15.25
C GLY A 693 8.71 29.44 -14.53
N ASP A 694 9.61 30.40 -14.61
CA ASP A 694 9.53 31.71 -13.95
C ASP A 694 8.14 32.38 -14.00
N GLN A 695 7.57 32.62 -12.82
CA GLN A 695 6.80 33.83 -12.57
C GLN A 695 7.54 34.69 -11.55
N LYS A 696 8.37 35.61 -12.05
CA LYS A 696 8.93 36.71 -11.28
C LYS A 696 7.79 37.65 -10.85
N GLN A 697 7.22 37.39 -9.67
CA GLN A 697 6.38 38.36 -8.98
C GLN A 697 7.29 39.43 -8.38
N TYR A 698 7.55 40.51 -9.12
CA TYR A 698 8.53 41.51 -8.72
C TYR A 698 8.04 42.42 -7.58
N GLY A 699 8.80 42.44 -6.48
CA GLY A 699 8.80 43.49 -5.46
C GLY A 699 8.74 42.94 -4.01
N ALA A 700 9.77 43.07 -3.17
CA ALA A 700 11.13 43.58 -3.42
C ALA A 700 12.12 43.10 -2.32
N ASN A 701 13.36 42.77 -2.73
CA ASN A 701 14.59 42.66 -1.93
C ASN A 701 14.72 41.51 -0.89
N ASP A 702 15.77 40.68 -0.86
CA ASP A 702 16.71 40.28 -1.92
C ASP A 702 17.52 39.03 -1.49
N ALA A 703 18.17 38.38 -2.46
CA ALA A 703 19.19 37.32 -2.35
C ALA A 703 18.80 35.83 -2.11
N ALA A 704 19.44 35.00 -2.96
CA ALA A 704 19.88 33.60 -2.78
C ALA A 704 18.99 32.44 -3.27
N TYR A 705 19.43 31.85 -4.40
CA TYR A 705 19.12 30.53 -4.96
C TYR A 705 17.65 30.17 -5.25
N VAL A 706 17.27 30.30 -6.53
CA VAL A 706 16.27 29.39 -7.12
C VAL A 706 16.94 28.02 -7.29
N SER A 707 16.54 27.05 -6.49
CA SER A 707 16.92 25.65 -6.67
C SER A 707 16.40 25.14 -8.02
N SER A 708 17.19 24.33 -8.73
CA SER A 708 16.73 23.63 -9.94
C SER A 708 15.42 22.91 -9.66
N GLY A 709 14.31 23.40 -10.22
CA GLY A 709 12.98 22.84 -9.96
C GLY A 709 12.92 21.35 -10.29
N ASP A 710 12.55 20.55 -9.30
CA ASP A 710 12.40 19.10 -9.41
C ASP A 710 11.42 18.77 -10.55
N GLN A 711 11.90 18.06 -11.58
CA GLN A 711 11.03 17.64 -12.69
C GLN A 711 10.39 16.29 -12.35
N SER A 712 9.10 16.35 -12.04
CA SER A 712 8.27 15.18 -11.76
C SER A 712 7.62 14.62 -13.02
N VAL A 713 7.87 13.36 -13.34
CA VAL A 713 7.05 12.59 -14.28
C VAL A 713 6.17 11.66 -13.49
N SER A 714 4.85 11.87 -13.53
CA SER A 714 3.89 10.89 -13.03
C SER A 714 3.54 9.92 -14.15
N LEU A 715 3.96 8.66 -14.01
CA LEU A 715 3.40 7.56 -14.78
C LEU A 715 2.19 7.06 -14.01
N SER A 716 0.99 7.25 -14.55
CA SER A 716 -0.24 6.68 -14.01
C SER A 716 -0.65 5.51 -14.90
N PRO A 717 -0.12 4.29 -14.69
CA PRO A 717 -0.63 3.13 -15.40
C PRO A 717 -2.13 2.99 -15.10
N THR A 718 -2.92 2.67 -16.12
CA THR A 718 -4.23 2.06 -15.89
C THR A 718 -3.97 0.73 -15.16
N GLY A 719 -4.61 0.52 -14.02
CA GLY A 719 -4.40 -0.66 -13.18
C GLY A 719 -4.53 -1.94 -14.00
N GLY A 720 -3.52 -2.82 -13.94
CA GLY A 720 -3.37 -3.95 -14.85
C GLY A 720 -1.93 -4.35 -15.16
N TYR A 721 -0.93 -3.53 -14.82
CA TYR A 721 0.45 -3.73 -15.27
C TYR A 721 1.49 -3.52 -14.16
N HIS A 722 2.48 -4.39 -14.10
CA HIS A 722 3.76 -4.08 -13.45
C HIS A 722 4.58 -3.18 -14.37
N VAL A 723 5.18 -2.14 -13.79
CA VAL A 723 6.05 -1.20 -14.51
C VAL A 723 7.47 -1.27 -13.94
N THR A 724 8.43 -1.64 -14.80
CA THR A 724 9.86 -1.67 -14.46
C THR A 724 10.60 -0.57 -15.21
N LEU A 725 11.43 0.20 -14.50
CA LEU A 725 12.23 1.28 -15.08
C LEU A 725 13.68 0.83 -15.36
N SER A 726 14.28 1.32 -16.44
CA SER A 726 15.60 0.88 -16.93
C SER A 726 16.82 1.22 -16.07
N ASP A 727 16.66 1.88 -14.91
CA ASP A 727 17.74 1.96 -13.90
C ASP A 727 17.76 0.76 -12.93
N GLY A 728 16.71 -0.08 -12.97
CA GLY A 728 16.65 -1.34 -12.21
C GLY A 728 16.43 -1.17 -10.71
N THR A 729 16.04 0.01 -10.21
CA THR A 729 15.99 0.28 -8.76
C THR A 729 14.60 0.41 -8.14
N GLN A 730 13.51 0.46 -8.93
CA GLN A 730 12.14 0.53 -8.39
C GLN A 730 11.15 -0.31 -9.21
N THR A 731 10.49 -1.25 -8.53
CA THR A 731 9.24 -1.87 -8.98
C THR A 731 8.09 -1.05 -8.41
N LEU A 732 7.24 -0.51 -9.27
CA LEU A 732 6.14 0.36 -8.84
C LEU A 732 4.85 -0.46 -8.63
N SER A 733 4.24 -0.28 -7.46
CA SER A 733 2.89 -0.75 -7.11
C SER A 733 1.84 0.29 -7.60
N PRO A 734 0.53 -0.03 -7.72
CA PRO A 734 -0.46 0.89 -8.29
C PRO A 734 -0.59 2.28 -7.61
N ASP A 735 -0.11 2.43 -6.38
CA ASP A 735 -0.25 3.66 -5.57
C ASP A 735 0.93 4.66 -5.67
N VAL A 736 1.91 4.48 -6.57
CA VAL A 736 3.15 5.27 -6.50
C VAL A 736 3.04 6.69 -7.08
N MET A 737 3.40 7.63 -6.21
CA MET A 737 3.62 9.07 -6.39
C MET A 737 4.59 9.44 -7.54
N PRO A 738 4.63 10.72 -7.98
CA PRO A 738 5.52 11.20 -9.05
C PRO A 738 6.98 10.70 -8.97
N ILE A 739 7.46 10.10 -10.06
CA ILE A 739 8.88 9.81 -10.25
C ILE A 739 9.58 11.16 -10.41
N THR A 740 10.37 11.53 -9.41
CA THR A 740 11.03 12.81 -9.35
C THR A 740 12.51 12.64 -9.64
N LYS A 741 13.03 13.36 -10.64
CA LYS A 741 14.46 13.40 -10.93
C LYS A 741 14.91 14.83 -11.15
N ASN A 742 16.01 15.18 -10.51
CA ASN A 742 16.64 16.49 -10.64
C ASN A 742 17.44 16.48 -11.95
N VAL A 743 16.77 16.90 -13.03
CA VAL A 743 17.39 17.10 -14.34
C VAL A 743 17.95 18.52 -14.38
N PRO A 744 19.26 18.73 -14.60
CA PRO A 744 19.79 20.08 -14.77
C PRO A 744 19.16 20.74 -16.00
N TRP A 745 18.96 22.06 -15.95
CA TRP A 745 18.30 22.79 -17.03
C TRP A 745 19.12 22.68 -18.33
N GLY A 746 18.44 22.37 -19.44
CA GLY A 746 19.06 22.00 -20.71
C GLY A 746 19.62 20.57 -20.79
N GLY A 747 19.35 19.71 -19.80
CA GLY A 747 19.73 18.29 -19.81
C GLY A 747 18.66 17.36 -20.39
N ASP A 748 19.10 16.27 -21.04
CA ASP A 748 18.26 15.18 -21.49
C ASP A 748 18.01 14.15 -20.37
N TRP A 749 16.74 13.84 -20.09
CA TRP A 749 16.36 12.68 -19.29
C TRP A 749 15.60 11.67 -20.14
N LYS A 750 16.24 10.52 -20.40
CA LYS A 750 15.59 9.36 -20.99
C LYS A 750 15.16 8.39 -19.89
N ILE A 751 13.89 8.01 -19.90
CA ILE A 751 13.29 6.95 -19.09
C ILE A 751 12.91 5.82 -20.05
N THR A 752 13.16 4.56 -19.70
CA THR A 752 12.51 3.43 -20.37
C THR A 752 11.62 2.73 -19.36
N ALA A 753 10.35 2.54 -19.70
CA ALA A 753 9.38 1.81 -18.91
C ALA A 753 9.01 0.51 -19.65
N ALA A 754 9.14 -0.62 -18.97
CA ALA A 754 8.66 -1.91 -19.41
C ALA A 754 7.36 -2.26 -18.67
N PHE A 755 6.29 -2.51 -19.42
CA PHE A 755 4.98 -2.88 -18.90
C PHE A 755 4.75 -4.38 -19.08
N GLU A 756 4.47 -5.09 -17.99
CA GLU A 756 4.15 -6.52 -17.99
C GLU A 756 2.74 -6.71 -17.39
N LYS A 757 1.88 -7.52 -18.02
CA LYS A 757 0.50 -7.71 -17.55
C LYS A 757 0.44 -8.46 -16.21
N ILE A 758 -0.30 -7.89 -15.25
CA ILE A 758 -0.63 -8.57 -13.99
C ILE A 758 -1.71 -9.62 -14.31
N THR A 759 -1.41 -10.89 -14.05
CA THR A 759 -2.38 -11.99 -14.26
C THR A 759 -3.18 -12.27 -12.99
N VAL A 760 -4.40 -12.78 -13.16
CA VAL A 760 -5.26 -13.15 -12.03
C VAL A 760 -4.62 -14.32 -11.26
N ALA A 761 -4.50 -14.16 -9.94
CA ALA A 761 -4.00 -15.19 -9.02
C ALA A 761 -5.14 -16.02 -8.40
N GLY A 762 -6.36 -15.50 -8.35
CA GLY A 762 -7.53 -16.20 -7.83
C GLY A 762 -8.86 -15.52 -8.19
N VAL A 763 -9.94 -16.30 -8.19
CA VAL A 763 -11.31 -15.81 -8.34
C VAL A 763 -12.09 -16.19 -7.08
N THR A 764 -12.98 -15.31 -6.62
CA THR A 764 -13.90 -15.55 -5.51
C THR A 764 -15.32 -15.11 -5.90
N LEU A 765 -16.34 -15.64 -5.23
CA LEU A 765 -17.75 -15.30 -5.46
C LEU A 765 -18.39 -14.78 -4.19
N ASP A 766 -19.30 -13.83 -4.31
CA ASP A 766 -20.15 -13.32 -3.22
C ASP A 766 -21.05 -14.41 -2.58
N LYS A 767 -21.42 -15.44 -3.35
CA LYS A 767 -22.23 -16.57 -2.89
C LYS A 767 -21.68 -17.89 -3.43
N THR A 768 -21.43 -18.86 -2.54
CA THR A 768 -21.01 -20.23 -2.90
C THR A 768 -22.17 -21.22 -3.09
N ALA A 769 -23.38 -20.83 -2.67
CA ALA A 769 -24.60 -21.56 -2.95
C ALA A 769 -25.78 -20.59 -3.09
N LEU A 770 -26.80 -20.99 -3.84
CA LEU A 770 -27.99 -20.18 -4.11
C LEU A 770 -29.23 -21.07 -4.25
N VAL A 771 -30.38 -20.59 -3.76
CA VAL A 771 -31.69 -21.24 -3.96
C VAL A 771 -32.62 -20.29 -4.72
N LEU A 772 -33.21 -20.77 -5.83
CA LEU A 772 -34.13 -19.99 -6.66
C LEU A 772 -35.40 -20.79 -6.98
N ALA A 773 -36.50 -20.10 -7.30
CA ALA A 773 -37.66 -20.73 -7.93
C ALA A 773 -37.53 -20.82 -9.46
N PRO A 774 -38.20 -21.76 -10.15
CA PRO A 774 -38.35 -21.72 -11.61
C PRO A 774 -38.91 -20.37 -12.08
N GLY A 775 -38.22 -19.73 -13.02
CA GLY A 775 -38.47 -18.36 -13.46
C GLY A 775 -37.88 -17.28 -12.55
N GLY A 776 -37.35 -17.64 -11.39
CA GLY A 776 -36.62 -16.76 -10.48
C GLY A 776 -35.21 -16.46 -10.97
N SER A 777 -34.66 -15.36 -10.49
CA SER A 777 -33.34 -14.86 -10.89
C SER A 777 -32.68 -14.15 -9.71
N ASP A 778 -31.36 -14.29 -9.62
CA ASP A 778 -30.48 -13.56 -8.70
C ASP A 778 -29.10 -13.45 -9.35
N LYS A 779 -28.27 -12.55 -8.85
CA LYS A 779 -26.97 -12.21 -9.40
C LYS A 779 -25.84 -12.75 -8.54
N LEU A 780 -24.83 -13.31 -9.18
CA LEU A 780 -23.52 -13.55 -8.58
C LEU A 780 -22.56 -12.43 -8.95
N THR A 781 -21.69 -12.10 -8.01
CA THR A 781 -20.62 -11.13 -8.16
C THR A 781 -19.30 -11.88 -8.00
N ALA A 782 -18.48 -11.88 -9.06
CA ALA A 782 -17.12 -12.42 -8.99
C ALA A 782 -16.12 -11.31 -8.66
N THR A 783 -15.22 -11.58 -7.72
CA THR A 783 -14.09 -10.70 -7.38
C THR A 783 -12.81 -11.44 -7.73
N VAL A 784 -11.95 -10.83 -8.55
CA VAL A 784 -10.64 -11.37 -8.92
C VAL A 784 -9.55 -10.79 -8.04
N THR A 785 -8.57 -11.60 -7.67
CA THR A 785 -7.40 -11.18 -6.90
C THR A 785 -6.12 -11.42 -7.70
N PRO A 786 -5.15 -10.50 -7.71
CA PRO A 786 -5.21 -9.19 -7.04
C PRO A 786 -6.17 -8.23 -7.76
N ASP A 787 -6.73 -7.27 -7.02
CA ASP A 787 -7.73 -6.31 -7.50
C ASP A 787 -7.22 -5.42 -8.66
N ASP A 788 -5.92 -5.40 -8.93
CA ASP A 788 -5.24 -4.66 -9.99
C ASP A 788 -4.84 -5.53 -11.20
N ALA A 789 -5.31 -6.77 -11.31
CA ALA A 789 -5.06 -7.64 -12.48
C ALA A 789 -5.52 -7.03 -13.82
N TYR A 790 -4.84 -7.37 -14.92
CA TYR A 790 -5.05 -6.78 -16.25
C TYR A 790 -6.44 -7.06 -16.83
N ALA A 791 -6.85 -8.33 -16.81
CA ALA A 791 -8.10 -8.80 -17.39
C ALA A 791 -8.98 -9.38 -16.28
N LYS A 792 -9.78 -8.52 -15.66
CA LYS A 792 -10.63 -8.85 -14.51
C LYS A 792 -11.95 -9.51 -14.89
N ASP A 793 -12.27 -9.53 -16.18
CA ASP A 793 -13.48 -10.15 -16.71
C ASP A 793 -13.42 -11.67 -16.47
N VAL A 794 -14.56 -12.22 -16.03
CA VAL A 794 -14.73 -13.67 -15.84
C VAL A 794 -15.71 -14.23 -16.87
N THR A 795 -15.40 -15.42 -17.38
CA THR A 795 -16.35 -16.23 -18.16
C THR A 795 -17.17 -17.09 -17.21
N TRP A 796 -18.48 -16.97 -17.30
CA TRP A 796 -19.42 -17.80 -16.56
C TRP A 796 -19.82 -19.05 -17.33
N THR A 797 -19.87 -20.18 -16.64
CA THR A 797 -20.35 -21.46 -17.16
C THR A 797 -21.35 -22.09 -16.19
N THR A 798 -22.18 -23.02 -16.69
CA THR A 798 -23.14 -23.79 -15.88
C THR A 798 -23.03 -25.27 -16.23
N SER A 799 -23.12 -26.14 -15.23
CA SER A 799 -23.10 -27.59 -15.45
C SER A 799 -24.36 -28.11 -16.15
N ASP A 800 -25.51 -27.41 -16.01
CA ASP A 800 -26.74 -27.74 -16.74
C ASP A 800 -27.62 -26.50 -17.02
N LYS A 801 -27.61 -26.06 -18.29
CA LYS A 801 -28.40 -24.94 -18.83
C LYS A 801 -29.92 -25.17 -18.79
N ASN A 802 -30.40 -26.37 -18.51
CA ASN A 802 -31.83 -26.69 -18.36
C ASN A 802 -32.34 -26.41 -16.93
N ILE A 803 -31.45 -26.47 -15.94
CA ILE A 803 -31.75 -26.23 -14.52
C ILE A 803 -31.51 -24.76 -14.19
N ALA A 804 -30.29 -24.26 -14.41
CA ALA A 804 -29.94 -22.86 -14.22
C ALA A 804 -29.04 -22.37 -15.37
N GLU A 805 -29.45 -21.29 -16.01
CA GLU A 805 -28.64 -20.57 -17.00
C GLU A 805 -28.04 -19.33 -16.35
N ILE A 806 -26.85 -18.93 -16.80
CA ILE A 806 -26.19 -17.70 -16.35
C ILE A 806 -25.86 -16.82 -17.56
N ALA A 807 -26.14 -15.53 -17.44
CA ALA A 807 -25.77 -14.50 -18.40
C ALA A 807 -24.35 -13.97 -18.13
N GLU A 808 -23.76 -13.30 -19.12
CA GLU A 808 -22.39 -12.76 -19.04
C GLU A 808 -22.18 -11.79 -17.87
N ASP A 809 -23.24 -11.11 -17.42
CA ASP A 809 -23.19 -10.15 -16.32
C ASP A 809 -23.26 -10.77 -14.90
N GLY A 810 -23.24 -12.11 -14.80
CA GLY A 810 -23.38 -12.85 -13.54
C GLY A 810 -24.82 -13.14 -13.12
N THR A 811 -25.82 -12.71 -13.89
CA THR A 811 -27.24 -12.96 -13.57
C THR A 811 -27.64 -14.39 -13.90
N ILE A 812 -28.07 -15.14 -12.88
CA ILE A 812 -28.61 -16.50 -13.01
C ILE A 812 -30.11 -16.42 -13.28
N THR A 813 -30.60 -17.22 -14.22
CA THR A 813 -32.02 -17.51 -14.42
C THR A 813 -32.29 -18.98 -14.16
N ALA A 814 -33.08 -19.27 -13.13
CA ALA A 814 -33.53 -20.61 -12.80
C ALA A 814 -34.68 -21.03 -13.74
N LYS A 815 -34.61 -22.26 -14.27
CA LYS A 815 -35.55 -22.76 -15.29
C LYS A 815 -36.40 -23.92 -14.81
N THR A 816 -35.76 -25.01 -14.37
CA THR A 816 -36.46 -26.22 -13.89
C THR A 816 -35.86 -26.69 -12.59
N ALA A 817 -36.66 -27.34 -11.74
CA ALA A 817 -36.21 -27.80 -10.44
C ALA A 817 -35.07 -28.83 -10.56
N GLY A 818 -34.01 -28.67 -9.76
CA GLY A 818 -32.78 -29.46 -9.87
C GLY A 818 -31.58 -28.74 -9.25
N ARG A 819 -30.37 -29.27 -9.43
CA ARG A 819 -29.10 -28.63 -9.04
C ARG A 819 -28.20 -28.42 -10.25
N ALA A 820 -27.57 -27.25 -10.34
CA ALA A 820 -26.53 -26.94 -11.32
C ALA A 820 -25.41 -26.12 -10.67
N THR A 821 -24.17 -26.41 -11.03
CA THR A 821 -23.00 -25.65 -10.56
C THR A 821 -22.68 -24.57 -11.57
N ILE A 822 -22.61 -23.33 -11.10
CA ILE A 822 -22.17 -22.16 -11.85
C ILE A 822 -20.69 -21.94 -11.55
N THR A 823 -19.85 -21.78 -12.58
CA THR A 823 -18.41 -21.59 -12.41
C THR A 823 -17.96 -20.31 -13.11
N ALA A 824 -17.23 -19.45 -12.39
CA ALA A 824 -16.51 -18.29 -12.91
C ALA A 824 -15.02 -18.63 -13.11
N THR A 825 -14.51 -18.34 -14.30
CA THR A 825 -13.09 -18.50 -14.66
C THR A 825 -12.56 -17.18 -15.19
N ALA A 826 -11.38 -16.74 -14.75
CA ALA A 826 -10.76 -15.51 -15.26
C ALA A 826 -10.39 -15.64 -16.75
N ASN A 827 -10.60 -14.58 -17.52
CA ASN A 827 -10.46 -14.61 -18.98
C ASN A 827 -9.00 -14.63 -19.48
N ASP A 828 -8.03 -14.28 -18.63
CA ASP A 828 -6.60 -14.49 -18.91
C ASP A 828 -6.13 -15.94 -18.68
N GLY A 829 -6.99 -16.80 -18.13
CA GLY A 829 -6.65 -18.17 -17.75
C GLY A 829 -5.86 -18.29 -16.44
N GLY A 830 -5.74 -17.19 -15.68
CA GLY A 830 -5.11 -17.14 -14.37
C GLY A 830 -6.03 -17.60 -13.23
N GLY A 831 -5.40 -17.99 -12.12
CA GLY A 831 -6.06 -18.33 -10.87
C GLY A 831 -6.89 -19.63 -10.85
N ALA A 832 -7.31 -20.03 -9.66
CA ALA A 832 -8.27 -21.12 -9.50
C ALA A 832 -9.70 -20.62 -9.80
N PRO A 833 -10.52 -21.37 -10.57
CA PRO A 833 -11.89 -20.99 -10.86
C PRO A 833 -12.78 -21.13 -9.62
N ALA A 834 -13.75 -20.23 -9.47
CA ALA A 834 -14.68 -20.20 -8.35
C ALA A 834 -16.05 -20.76 -8.75
N ALA A 835 -16.72 -21.47 -7.84
CA ALA A 835 -17.97 -22.17 -8.13
C ALA A 835 -19.07 -21.85 -7.11
N CYS A 836 -20.31 -21.79 -7.61
CA CYS A 836 -21.53 -21.59 -6.83
C CYS A 836 -22.56 -22.70 -7.14
N ALA A 837 -23.09 -23.36 -6.12
CA ALA A 837 -24.09 -24.40 -6.26
C ALA A 837 -25.52 -23.81 -6.30
N VAL A 838 -26.15 -23.78 -7.48
CA VAL A 838 -27.52 -23.30 -7.66
C VAL A 838 -28.51 -24.45 -7.54
N THR A 839 -29.45 -24.33 -6.61
CA THR A 839 -30.56 -25.27 -6.42
C THR A 839 -31.88 -24.60 -6.78
N VAL A 840 -32.63 -25.17 -7.71
CA VAL A 840 -33.92 -24.65 -8.15
C VAL A 840 -35.06 -25.44 -7.48
N ARG A 841 -35.97 -24.75 -6.78
CA ARG A 841 -37.11 -25.31 -6.03
C ARG A 841 -38.37 -24.46 -6.26
N ASN A 842 -39.54 -25.04 -6.58
CA ASN A 842 -40.77 -24.27 -6.71
C ASN A 842 -41.08 -23.48 -5.43
N ASN A 843 -41.27 -22.15 -5.52
CA ASN A 843 -41.60 -21.33 -4.35
C ASN A 843 -42.95 -21.76 -3.76
N ALA A 844 -42.93 -22.10 -2.48
CA ALA A 844 -44.13 -22.36 -1.70
C ALA A 844 -44.93 -21.08 -1.47
N GLY A 845 -46.24 -21.12 -1.76
CA GLY A 845 -47.12 -19.96 -1.61
C GLY A 845 -48.59 -20.28 -1.35
N ASP A 846 -49.08 -21.48 -1.69
CA ASP A 846 -50.49 -21.87 -1.55
C ASP A 846 -50.71 -23.18 -0.74
N ASP A 847 -49.67 -23.74 -0.12
CA ASP A 847 -49.80 -24.93 0.75
C ASP A 847 -49.09 -24.68 2.11
N PRO A 848 -49.79 -24.73 3.26
CA PRO A 848 -49.22 -24.49 4.60
C PRO A 848 -48.35 -25.65 5.13
N THR A 849 -47.75 -26.44 4.24
CA THR A 849 -46.96 -27.65 4.53
C THR A 849 -45.48 -27.52 4.12
N ALA A 850 -45.10 -26.44 3.43
CA ALA A 850 -43.73 -26.28 2.95
C ALA A 850 -42.73 -26.04 4.11
N PRO A 851 -41.62 -26.79 4.18
CA PRO A 851 -40.71 -26.74 5.32
C PRO A 851 -39.77 -25.51 5.30
N SER A 852 -39.32 -25.11 6.48
CA SER A 852 -38.42 -23.96 6.69
C SER A 852 -36.97 -24.32 6.38
N LEU A 853 -36.27 -23.48 5.62
CA LEU A 853 -34.85 -23.64 5.30
C LEU A 853 -33.90 -23.00 6.34
N THR A 854 -34.40 -22.19 7.27
CA THR A 854 -33.63 -21.77 8.45
C THR A 854 -33.90 -22.75 9.60
N PRO A 855 -32.87 -23.32 10.24
CA PRO A 855 -33.05 -24.14 11.43
C PRO A 855 -33.74 -23.36 12.55
N GLU A 856 -34.65 -24.01 13.28
CA GLU A 856 -35.33 -23.41 14.44
C GLU A 856 -34.83 -24.08 15.74
N LEU A 857 -34.44 -23.30 16.74
CA LEU A 857 -33.93 -23.84 18.01
C LEU A 857 -35.12 -24.32 18.86
N ILE A 858 -35.25 -25.64 19.02
CA ILE A 858 -36.32 -26.22 19.83
C ILE A 858 -35.75 -26.64 21.19
N VAL A 859 -36.27 -26.03 22.25
CA VAL A 859 -36.16 -26.59 23.60
C VAL A 859 -37.17 -27.74 23.72
N HIS A 860 -36.71 -28.99 23.55
CA HIS A 860 -37.53 -30.19 23.75
C HIS A 860 -36.87 -31.25 24.61
N ALA A 861 -37.70 -32.01 25.33
CA ALA A 861 -37.30 -33.02 26.29
C ALA A 861 -37.26 -34.41 25.64
N ILE A 862 -36.22 -34.67 24.84
CA ILE A 862 -35.95 -35.96 24.21
C ILE A 862 -36.01 -37.10 25.26
N ALA A 863 -36.55 -38.26 24.88
CA ALA A 863 -36.54 -39.46 25.70
C ALA A 863 -35.09 -39.90 26.05
N ARG A 864 -34.70 -39.71 27.32
CA ARG A 864 -33.33 -39.93 27.83
C ARG A 864 -33.23 -41.22 28.67
N PRO A 865 -32.09 -41.93 28.66
CA PRO A 865 -31.79 -42.95 29.66
C PRO A 865 -31.86 -42.36 31.06
N SER A 866 -32.43 -43.09 32.02
CA SER A 866 -32.71 -42.60 33.39
C SER A 866 -31.48 -42.34 34.27
N GLU A 867 -30.27 -42.43 33.71
CA GLU A 867 -28.98 -42.30 34.41
C GLU A 867 -28.17 -41.06 33.97
N ILE A 868 -28.61 -40.31 32.95
CA ILE A 868 -27.90 -39.13 32.45
C ILE A 868 -28.55 -37.86 33.02
N GLU A 869 -27.85 -37.15 33.92
CA GLU A 869 -28.18 -35.76 34.27
C GLU A 869 -27.86 -34.85 33.08
N LEU A 870 -28.87 -34.13 32.58
CA LEU A 870 -28.77 -33.17 31.47
C LEU A 870 -29.28 -31.81 31.94
N ALA A 871 -28.76 -30.73 31.36
CA ALA A 871 -29.12 -29.36 31.70
C ALA A 871 -30.63 -29.07 31.58
N ASP A 872 -31.16 -28.20 32.45
CA ASP A 872 -32.48 -27.55 32.26
C ASP A 872 -32.33 -26.52 31.13
N ASN A 873 -32.68 -26.92 29.89
CA ASN A 873 -32.38 -26.19 28.66
C ASN A 873 -32.81 -24.71 28.66
N THR A 874 -31.83 -23.81 28.76
CA THR A 874 -31.95 -22.39 28.35
C THR A 874 -31.04 -22.08 27.17
N ALA A 875 -30.99 -22.98 26.18
CA ALA A 875 -30.28 -22.76 24.92
C ALA A 875 -30.87 -21.54 24.18
N SER A 876 -30.02 -20.66 23.65
CA SER A 876 -30.47 -19.48 22.89
C SER A 876 -29.51 -19.11 21.76
N TYR A 877 -30.07 -18.57 20.67
CA TYR A 877 -29.27 -18.01 19.57
C TYR A 877 -28.58 -16.71 19.97
N VAL A 878 -27.35 -16.53 19.51
CA VAL A 878 -26.56 -15.32 19.79
C VAL A 878 -26.87 -14.24 18.76
N THR A 879 -27.97 -13.52 18.98
CA THR A 879 -28.49 -12.45 18.09
C THR A 879 -28.24 -11.03 18.60
N ASP A 880 -27.71 -10.86 19.81
CA ASP A 880 -27.38 -9.55 20.38
C ASP A 880 -25.94 -9.16 20.01
N ALA A 881 -25.76 -8.01 19.36
CA ALA A 881 -24.46 -7.58 18.82
C ALA A 881 -23.34 -7.47 19.88
N ALA A 882 -23.67 -7.14 21.15
CA ALA A 882 -22.67 -7.10 22.22
C ALA A 882 -22.34 -8.50 22.74
N LYS A 883 -23.30 -9.44 22.70
CA LYS A 883 -23.02 -10.86 22.94
C LYS A 883 -22.21 -11.49 21.82
N GLN A 884 -22.44 -11.12 20.56
CA GLN A 884 -21.77 -11.71 19.39
C GLN A 884 -20.24 -11.63 19.49
N THR A 885 -19.69 -10.43 19.69
CA THR A 885 -18.24 -10.24 19.90
C THR A 885 -17.73 -10.99 21.15
N THR A 886 -18.50 -10.99 22.24
CA THR A 886 -18.13 -11.67 23.49
C THR A 886 -18.05 -13.19 23.31
N VAL A 887 -19.03 -13.77 22.61
CA VAL A 887 -19.12 -15.20 22.31
C VAL A 887 -18.06 -15.63 21.29
N ALA A 888 -17.85 -14.86 20.22
CA ALA A 888 -16.78 -15.11 19.25
C ALA A 888 -15.40 -15.13 19.93
N THR A 889 -15.11 -14.14 20.77
CA THR A 889 -13.86 -14.05 21.55
C THR A 889 -13.72 -15.21 22.54
N ALA A 890 -14.80 -15.61 23.23
CA ALA A 890 -14.77 -16.73 24.18
C ALA A 890 -14.55 -18.08 23.48
N ALA A 891 -15.06 -18.23 22.27
CA ALA A 891 -14.88 -19.39 21.39
C ALA A 891 -13.59 -19.34 20.55
N GLY A 892 -12.79 -18.27 20.64
CA GLY A 892 -11.48 -18.14 19.98
C GLY A 892 -11.49 -17.67 18.53
N PHE A 893 -12.64 -17.26 17.98
CA PHE A 893 -12.75 -16.74 16.61
C PHE A 893 -12.37 -15.25 16.53
N LEU A 894 -11.71 -14.83 15.45
CA LEU A 894 -11.56 -13.42 15.09
C LEU A 894 -12.86 -12.89 14.47
N ASP A 895 -13.03 -11.57 14.40
CA ASP A 895 -14.22 -10.95 13.78
C ASP A 895 -14.39 -11.39 12.31
N GLU A 896 -13.29 -11.58 11.59
CA GLU A 896 -13.23 -12.06 10.19
C GLU A 896 -13.52 -13.57 10.02
N ASP A 897 -13.45 -14.35 11.10
CA ASP A 897 -13.71 -15.79 11.11
C ASP A 897 -15.19 -16.14 11.36
N THR A 898 -16.05 -15.13 11.55
CA THR A 898 -17.47 -15.30 11.87
C THR A 898 -18.39 -14.72 10.79
N ALA A 899 -19.64 -15.15 10.78
CA ALA A 899 -20.68 -14.64 9.90
C ALA A 899 -22.01 -14.47 10.64
N LEU A 900 -22.91 -13.66 10.09
CA LEU A 900 -24.29 -13.58 10.55
C LEU A 900 -25.20 -14.34 9.58
N THR A 901 -26.07 -15.17 10.13
CA THR A 901 -27.17 -15.81 9.38
C THR A 901 -28.23 -14.79 8.98
N GLU A 902 -29.13 -15.15 8.06
CA GLU A 902 -30.25 -14.30 7.63
C GLU A 902 -31.18 -13.84 8.78
N THR A 903 -31.16 -14.55 9.91
CA THR A 903 -31.92 -14.21 11.13
C THR A 903 -31.16 -13.29 12.10
N GLY A 904 -29.92 -12.92 11.78
CA GLY A 904 -29.03 -12.13 12.64
C GLY A 904 -28.32 -12.93 13.75
N ALA A 905 -28.44 -14.26 13.78
CA ALA A 905 -27.68 -15.11 14.70
C ALA A 905 -26.25 -15.36 14.19
N LEU A 906 -25.28 -15.39 15.10
CA LEU A 906 -23.86 -15.68 14.81
C LEU A 906 -23.66 -17.11 14.30
N ALA A 907 -22.73 -17.29 13.36
CA ALA A 907 -22.26 -18.58 12.84
C ALA A 907 -20.75 -18.49 12.51
N ALA A 908 -20.12 -19.64 12.25
CA ALA A 908 -18.74 -19.67 11.74
C ALA A 908 -18.69 -19.17 10.28
N GLY A 909 -17.64 -18.42 9.94
CA GLY A 909 -17.42 -17.84 8.62
C GLY A 909 -17.08 -18.89 7.56
N SER A 910 -17.44 -18.62 6.30
CA SER A 910 -17.30 -19.58 5.20
C SER A 910 -15.85 -20.04 4.96
N THR A 911 -14.86 -19.16 5.17
CA THR A 911 -13.42 -19.50 5.07
C THR A 911 -13.04 -20.60 6.07
N VAL A 912 -13.39 -20.42 7.34
CA VAL A 912 -13.05 -21.35 8.44
C VAL A 912 -13.84 -22.65 8.33
N VAL A 913 -15.12 -22.58 7.95
CA VAL A 913 -15.96 -23.75 7.65
C VAL A 913 -15.36 -24.56 6.48
N ASN A 914 -14.91 -23.91 5.40
CA ASN A 914 -14.27 -24.59 4.28
C ASN A 914 -12.91 -25.20 4.67
N GLY A 915 -12.14 -24.53 5.53
CA GLY A 915 -10.94 -25.11 6.14
C GLY A 915 -11.26 -26.42 6.86
N ALA A 916 -12.22 -26.38 7.79
CA ALA A 916 -12.60 -27.51 8.63
C ALA A 916 -13.14 -28.71 7.80
N VAL A 917 -13.89 -28.42 6.73
CA VAL A 917 -14.36 -29.42 5.77
C VAL A 917 -13.20 -30.05 5.00
N ASN A 918 -12.22 -29.25 4.54
CA ASN A 918 -11.06 -29.77 3.81
C ASN A 918 -10.14 -30.62 4.71
N ASP A 919 -9.93 -30.21 5.96
CA ASP A 919 -9.18 -30.96 6.97
C ASP A 919 -9.85 -32.31 7.30
N VAL A 920 -11.18 -32.32 7.47
CA VAL A 920 -11.93 -33.57 7.68
C VAL A 920 -11.96 -34.46 6.43
N ILE A 921 -12.04 -33.92 5.22
CA ILE A 921 -11.93 -34.70 3.98
C ILE A 921 -10.52 -35.28 3.80
N ALA A 922 -9.47 -34.58 4.26
CA ALA A 922 -8.11 -35.10 4.25
C ALA A 922 -7.91 -36.27 5.25
N LYS A 923 -8.67 -36.27 6.35
CA LYS A 923 -8.71 -37.33 7.37
C LYS A 923 -9.59 -38.53 6.94
N ASP A 924 -10.74 -38.27 6.33
CA ASP A 924 -11.67 -39.27 5.79
C ASP A 924 -12.16 -38.88 4.37
N PRO A 925 -11.54 -39.45 3.31
CA PRO A 925 -11.95 -39.20 1.93
C PRO A 925 -13.35 -39.70 1.55
N ALA A 926 -14.05 -40.43 2.43
CA ALA A 926 -15.44 -40.84 2.22
C ALA A 926 -16.45 -39.72 2.53
N ILE A 927 -16.00 -38.47 2.67
CA ILE A 927 -16.82 -37.30 2.97
C ILE A 927 -16.93 -36.38 1.75
N SER A 928 -18.14 -35.88 1.48
CA SER A 928 -18.44 -35.00 0.34
C SER A 928 -18.44 -33.54 0.77
N LYS A 929 -17.76 -32.71 -0.03
CA LYS A 929 -17.79 -31.24 0.08
C LYS A 929 -19.07 -30.60 -0.51
N ASP A 930 -19.94 -31.39 -1.14
CA ASP A 930 -21.01 -30.88 -2.01
C ASP A 930 -22.26 -30.44 -1.23
N ILE A 931 -22.28 -30.70 0.08
CA ILE A 931 -23.33 -30.26 1.01
C ILE A 931 -22.67 -29.85 2.33
N VAL A 932 -22.67 -28.54 2.60
CA VAL A 932 -22.20 -27.95 3.86
C VAL A 932 -23.22 -26.90 4.30
N TYR A 933 -23.79 -27.07 5.49
CA TYR A 933 -24.69 -26.08 6.11
C TYR A 933 -24.15 -25.70 7.49
N ALA A 934 -23.66 -24.46 7.62
CA ALA A 934 -23.30 -23.91 8.93
C ALA A 934 -24.57 -23.67 9.76
N LEU A 935 -24.62 -24.21 10.97
CA LEU A 935 -25.68 -23.93 11.94
C LEU A 935 -25.31 -22.70 12.78
N PRO A 936 -26.30 -21.95 13.30
CA PRO A 936 -26.02 -20.85 14.21
C PRO A 936 -25.33 -21.34 15.50
N ILE A 937 -24.41 -20.53 16.03
CA ILE A 937 -23.82 -20.73 17.35
C ILE A 937 -24.92 -20.54 18.41
N VAL A 938 -25.00 -21.51 19.31
CA VAL A 938 -25.96 -21.54 20.41
C VAL A 938 -25.21 -21.41 21.74
N GLU A 939 -25.63 -20.47 22.58
CA GLU A 939 -25.22 -20.38 23.98
C GLU A 939 -26.17 -21.26 24.81
N SER A 940 -25.66 -22.33 25.42
CA SER A 940 -26.45 -23.22 26.28
C SER A 940 -25.91 -23.23 27.71
N LYS A 941 -26.79 -23.14 28.71
CA LYS A 941 -26.40 -23.00 30.13
C LYS A 941 -27.05 -24.06 31.04
N ALA A 942 -26.25 -24.60 31.96
CA ALA A 942 -26.67 -25.57 32.97
C ALA A 942 -26.66 -25.00 34.39
N ALA A 943 -27.33 -25.71 35.31
CA ALA A 943 -27.38 -25.38 36.73
C ALA A 943 -26.15 -25.86 37.53
N LYS A 944 -25.27 -26.66 36.92
CA LYS A 944 -24.02 -27.19 37.47
C LYS A 944 -22.97 -27.23 36.35
N ALA A 945 -21.70 -27.09 36.71
CA ALA A 945 -20.58 -27.33 35.81
C ALA A 945 -20.34 -28.83 35.56
N GLY A 946 -19.74 -29.18 34.41
CA GLY A 946 -19.39 -30.52 33.96
C GLY A 946 -20.55 -31.35 33.39
N MET A 947 -21.66 -30.70 33.03
CA MET A 947 -22.89 -31.36 32.59
C MET A 947 -22.87 -31.72 31.09
N LEU A 948 -23.64 -32.74 30.68
CA LEU A 948 -23.92 -32.97 29.27
C LEU A 948 -25.03 -31.99 28.81
N HIS A 949 -24.83 -31.35 27.66
CA HIS A 949 -25.76 -30.44 27.02
C HIS A 949 -26.33 -31.11 25.76
N ALA A 950 -27.64 -31.02 25.57
CA ALA A 950 -28.33 -31.52 24.37
C ALA A 950 -28.87 -30.32 23.59
N ILE A 951 -28.23 -30.00 22.46
CA ILE A 951 -28.54 -28.83 21.63
C ILE A 951 -29.28 -29.31 20.39
N SER A 952 -30.55 -28.92 20.25
CA SER A 952 -31.49 -29.46 19.26
C SER A 952 -31.95 -28.41 18.25
N PHE A 953 -31.75 -28.71 16.97
CA PHE A 953 -32.13 -27.88 15.84
C PHE A 953 -33.24 -28.57 15.05
N LYS A 954 -34.35 -27.87 14.81
CA LYS A 954 -35.34 -28.27 13.81
C LYS A 954 -34.72 -28.09 12.42
N VAL A 955 -34.82 -29.11 11.58
CA VAL A 955 -34.19 -29.14 10.25
C VAL A 955 -35.11 -29.82 9.24
N SER A 956 -35.31 -29.19 8.08
CA SER A 956 -36.06 -29.76 6.97
C SER A 956 -35.33 -30.96 6.37
N GLY A 957 -36.06 -32.02 6.00
CA GLY A 957 -35.51 -33.20 5.36
C GLY A 957 -34.81 -32.91 4.02
N ASP A 958 -35.22 -31.85 3.32
CA ASP A 958 -34.66 -31.48 2.02
C ASP A 958 -33.20 -30.97 2.09
N ILE A 959 -32.71 -30.56 3.26
CA ILE A 959 -31.30 -30.14 3.42
C ILE A 959 -30.35 -31.34 3.29
N PHE A 960 -30.78 -32.54 3.66
CA PHE A 960 -29.96 -33.75 3.62
C PHE A 960 -29.84 -34.35 2.20
N GLY A 961 -30.78 -34.01 1.30
CA GLY A 961 -30.83 -34.54 -0.06
C GLY A 961 -31.27 -36.01 -0.11
N GLU A 962 -30.73 -36.78 -1.06
CA GLU A 962 -30.93 -38.24 -1.08
C GLU A 962 -29.83 -38.92 -0.26
N VAL A 963 -30.19 -39.23 0.99
CA VAL A 963 -29.41 -39.98 1.98
C VAL A 963 -30.33 -40.73 2.93
N THR A 964 -29.77 -41.68 3.66
CA THR A 964 -30.33 -42.24 4.89
C THR A 964 -29.85 -41.46 6.12
N GLY A 965 -30.59 -41.54 7.22
CA GLY A 965 -30.21 -40.89 8.48
C GLY A 965 -28.82 -41.31 8.99
N ALA A 966 -28.41 -42.55 8.70
CA ALA A 966 -27.09 -43.09 9.04
C ALA A 966 -25.92 -42.51 8.20
N GLU A 967 -26.18 -41.80 7.10
CA GLU A 967 -25.17 -41.19 6.21
C GLU A 967 -24.97 -39.69 6.48
N ILE A 968 -25.80 -39.09 7.34
CA ILE A 968 -25.64 -37.71 7.79
C ILE A 968 -24.42 -37.64 8.72
N ARG A 969 -23.60 -36.59 8.56
CA ARG A 969 -22.47 -36.31 9.44
C ARG A 969 -22.60 -34.89 9.98
N VAL A 970 -22.16 -34.71 11.21
CA VAL A 970 -22.16 -33.41 11.88
C VAL A 970 -20.73 -33.07 12.22
N LEU A 971 -20.32 -31.87 11.84
CA LEU A 971 -18.96 -31.35 11.91
C LEU A 971 -18.86 -30.30 13.01
N LYS A 972 -17.92 -30.50 13.93
CA LYS A 972 -17.38 -29.46 14.79
C LYS A 972 -16.41 -28.60 13.98
N VAL A 973 -16.54 -27.28 14.07
CA VAL A 973 -15.64 -26.31 13.42
C VAL A 973 -14.81 -25.63 14.50
N PHE A 974 -13.49 -25.60 14.33
CA PHE A 974 -12.57 -24.91 15.24
C PHE A 974 -12.08 -23.59 14.62
N PRO A 975 -11.68 -22.59 15.44
CA PRO A 975 -11.24 -21.28 14.95
C PRO A 975 -10.00 -21.31 14.05
N ASP A 976 -9.12 -22.30 14.22
CA ASP A 976 -7.92 -22.49 13.40
C ASP A 976 -8.21 -23.08 12.00
N GLY A 977 -9.48 -23.28 11.66
CA GLY A 977 -9.90 -23.88 10.40
C GLY A 977 -9.73 -25.40 10.37
N THR A 978 -9.56 -26.07 11.51
CA THR A 978 -9.64 -27.53 11.60
C THR A 978 -11.05 -28.02 11.93
N GLY A 979 -11.31 -29.32 11.74
CA GLY A 979 -12.59 -29.94 12.02
C GLY A 979 -12.49 -31.34 12.64
N GLU A 980 -13.53 -31.71 13.39
CA GLU A 980 -13.72 -33.06 13.94
C GLU A 980 -15.21 -33.47 13.82
N LEU A 981 -15.50 -34.75 13.63
CA LEU A 981 -16.86 -35.24 13.45
C LEU A 981 -17.50 -35.66 14.78
N PHE A 982 -18.77 -35.33 14.94
CA PHE A 982 -19.62 -35.99 15.91
C PHE A 982 -19.90 -37.43 15.47
N THR A 983 -19.90 -38.34 16.43
CA THR A 983 -20.27 -39.75 16.20
C THR A 983 -21.79 -39.85 16.02
N PRO A 984 -22.29 -40.29 14.85
CA PRO A 984 -23.73 -40.48 14.65
C PRO A 984 -24.21 -41.68 15.47
N ILE A 985 -25.30 -41.51 16.21
CA ILE A 985 -25.91 -42.57 17.03
C ILE A 985 -27.27 -42.99 16.50
N SER A 986 -27.64 -44.23 16.84
CA SER A 986 -28.81 -44.95 16.34
C SER A 986 -29.75 -45.46 17.44
N ALA A 987 -29.30 -45.46 18.70
CA ALA A 987 -30.10 -45.83 19.86
C ALA A 987 -29.90 -44.84 21.05
N PRO A 988 -30.93 -44.58 21.89
CA PRO A 988 -30.81 -43.62 23.01
C PRO A 988 -29.77 -43.99 24.07
N GLU A 989 -29.44 -45.28 24.22
CA GLU A 989 -28.35 -45.77 25.08
C GLU A 989 -26.94 -45.39 24.60
N GLU A 990 -26.79 -44.91 23.36
CA GLU A 990 -25.51 -44.46 22.79
C GLU A 990 -25.24 -42.95 23.06
N ILE A 991 -26.15 -42.24 23.73
CA ILE A 991 -25.99 -40.80 24.05
C ILE A 991 -24.78 -40.59 24.98
N ALA A 992 -23.75 -39.95 24.46
CA ALA A 992 -22.52 -39.59 25.16
C ALA A 992 -22.00 -38.22 24.67
N ASP A 993 -20.90 -37.73 25.25
CA ASP A 993 -20.16 -36.60 24.68
C ASP A 993 -19.70 -36.90 23.24
N LYS A 994 -19.57 -35.86 22.41
CA LYS A 994 -19.22 -35.95 20.98
C LYS A 994 -20.19 -36.78 20.11
N THR A 995 -21.43 -36.99 20.53
CA THR A 995 -22.43 -37.75 19.75
C THR A 995 -23.49 -36.84 19.09
N ALA A 996 -24.09 -37.32 18.00
CA ALA A 996 -25.18 -36.64 17.31
C ALA A 996 -26.27 -37.60 16.83
N ALA A 997 -27.54 -37.18 16.94
CA ALA A 997 -28.71 -37.98 16.60
C ALA A 997 -29.73 -37.18 15.78
N LEU A 998 -30.38 -37.83 14.81
CA LEU A 998 -31.53 -37.28 14.11
C LEU A 998 -32.81 -37.97 14.60
N TYR A 999 -33.83 -37.18 14.94
CA TYR A 999 -35.16 -37.66 15.33
C TYR A 999 -36.24 -37.16 14.36
N ASP A 1000 -37.33 -37.89 14.22
CA ASP A 1000 -38.54 -37.40 13.58
C ASP A 1000 -39.34 -36.47 14.51
N THR A 1001 -40.44 -35.92 14.01
CA THR A 1001 -41.37 -35.08 14.81
C THR A 1001 -42.16 -35.84 15.88
N ASN A 1002 -41.99 -37.17 16.00
CA ASN A 1002 -42.54 -38.00 17.08
C ASN A 1002 -41.45 -38.44 18.08
N GLU A 1003 -40.25 -37.85 18.02
CA GLU A 1003 -39.08 -38.16 18.85
C GLU A 1003 -38.49 -39.57 18.64
N ALA A 1004 -38.78 -40.24 17.51
CA ALA A 1004 -38.15 -41.50 17.15
C ALA A 1004 -36.83 -41.24 16.39
N MET A 1005 -35.74 -41.92 16.77
CA MET A 1005 -34.47 -41.83 16.05
C MET A 1005 -34.59 -42.35 14.61
N VAL A 1006 -34.01 -41.62 13.66
CA VAL A 1006 -34.16 -41.85 12.22
C VAL A 1006 -32.86 -42.39 11.63
N THR A 1007 -32.87 -43.67 11.26
CA THR A 1007 -31.74 -44.35 10.61
C THR A 1007 -32.02 -44.73 9.14
N GLY A 1008 -33.29 -44.71 8.72
CA GLY A 1008 -33.73 -45.05 7.37
C GLY A 1008 -33.64 -43.89 6.37
N ALA A 1009 -34.29 -44.04 5.21
CA ALA A 1009 -34.35 -42.99 4.18
C ALA A 1009 -35.00 -41.71 4.72
N ILE A 1010 -34.42 -40.56 4.38
CA ILE A 1010 -34.96 -39.24 4.73
C ILE A 1010 -36.06 -38.86 3.72
N ASP A 1011 -37.21 -38.44 4.25
CA ASP A 1011 -38.28 -37.81 3.48
C ASP A 1011 -37.98 -36.32 3.34
N LYS A 1012 -37.85 -35.84 2.10
CA LYS A 1012 -37.48 -34.44 1.82
C LYS A 1012 -38.59 -33.46 2.19
N GLU A 1013 -39.83 -33.92 2.36
CA GLU A 1013 -40.99 -33.07 2.69
C GLU A 1013 -41.29 -33.07 4.21
N ALA A 1014 -40.52 -33.79 5.03
CA ALA A 1014 -40.71 -33.88 6.47
C ALA A 1014 -39.72 -33.01 7.27
N ASP A 1015 -40.17 -32.50 8.42
CA ASP A 1015 -39.31 -31.89 9.44
C ASP A 1015 -38.65 -32.97 10.32
N TYR A 1016 -37.41 -32.72 10.73
CA TYR A 1016 -36.62 -33.53 11.65
C TYR A 1016 -36.03 -32.66 12.78
N ILE A 1017 -35.53 -33.32 13.83
CA ILE A 1017 -34.81 -32.70 14.94
C ILE A 1017 -33.40 -33.27 14.99
N LEU A 1018 -32.40 -32.48 14.60
CA LEU A 1018 -30.99 -32.82 14.75
C LEU A 1018 -30.52 -32.39 16.15
N THR A 1019 -29.97 -33.32 16.93
CA THR A 1019 -29.44 -33.02 18.26
C THR A 1019 -27.97 -33.40 18.34
N VAL A 1020 -27.15 -32.49 18.86
CA VAL A 1020 -25.76 -32.77 19.27
C VAL A 1020 -25.67 -32.84 20.79
N PHE A 1021 -24.75 -33.67 21.27
CA PHE A 1021 -24.46 -33.87 22.68
C PHE A 1021 -23.00 -33.48 22.96
N VAL A 1022 -22.81 -32.43 23.77
CA VAL A 1022 -21.49 -31.90 24.14
C VAL A 1022 -21.41 -31.72 25.65
N LYS A 1023 -20.27 -32.08 26.23
CA LYS A 1023 -20.02 -31.98 27.68
C LYS A 1023 -19.21 -30.75 28.03
N ASP A 1024 -19.79 -29.93 28.90
CA ASP A 1024 -19.25 -28.70 29.48
C ASP A 1024 -17.85 -28.92 30.09
N GLY A 1025 -16.86 -28.20 29.57
CA GLY A 1025 -15.45 -28.27 29.97
C GLY A 1025 -14.61 -29.41 29.37
N GLU A 1026 -15.09 -30.13 28.35
CA GLU A 1026 -14.32 -31.14 27.61
C GLU A 1026 -13.89 -30.63 26.22
N SER A 1027 -13.04 -31.39 25.51
CA SER A 1027 -12.45 -30.99 24.21
C SER A 1027 -13.39 -30.57 23.07
N PHE A 1028 -14.71 -30.83 23.18
CA PHE A 1028 -15.71 -30.41 22.19
C PHE A 1028 -16.42 -29.11 22.53
N ASP A 1029 -16.29 -28.63 23.76
CA ASP A 1029 -16.76 -27.34 24.21
C ASP A 1029 -15.66 -26.30 23.98
N LEU A 1030 -15.91 -25.30 23.12
CA LEU A 1030 -14.82 -24.44 22.62
C LEU A 1030 -14.16 -23.58 23.70
N ASP A 1031 -14.88 -23.27 24.77
CA ASP A 1031 -14.36 -22.42 25.83
C ASP A 1031 -13.42 -23.19 26.80
N GLY A 1032 -13.49 -24.53 26.75
CA GLY A 1032 -12.66 -25.48 27.52
C GLY A 1032 -12.82 -25.42 29.04
N LYS A 1033 -13.87 -24.78 29.58
CA LYS A 1033 -14.07 -24.56 31.01
C LYS A 1033 -15.34 -25.24 31.48
N ALA A 1034 -15.21 -26.11 32.49
CA ALA A 1034 -16.36 -26.61 33.22
C ALA A 1034 -16.95 -25.47 34.09
N ASP A 1035 -17.78 -24.62 33.48
CA ASP A 1035 -18.37 -23.42 34.08
C ASP A 1035 -19.91 -23.43 34.06
N GLY A 1036 -20.49 -24.40 33.36
CA GLY A 1036 -21.93 -24.55 33.15
C GLY A 1036 -22.41 -23.91 31.86
N THR A 1037 -21.53 -23.56 30.92
CA THR A 1037 -21.86 -22.89 29.66
C THR A 1037 -21.19 -23.61 28.52
N VAL A 1038 -21.93 -23.96 27.46
CA VAL A 1038 -21.39 -24.59 26.24
C VAL A 1038 -21.64 -23.67 25.06
N ILE A 1039 -20.62 -23.45 24.23
CA ILE A 1039 -20.62 -22.50 23.11
C ILE A 1039 -20.03 -23.16 21.86
N ASP A 1040 -20.91 -23.67 20.98
CA ASP A 1040 -20.48 -24.53 19.87
C ASP A 1040 -21.02 -24.09 18.49
N PRO A 1041 -20.12 -23.77 17.53
CA PRO A 1041 -20.43 -23.80 16.11
C PRO A 1041 -20.44 -25.25 15.62
N VAL A 1042 -21.47 -25.56 14.85
CA VAL A 1042 -21.73 -26.89 14.31
C VAL A 1042 -22.13 -26.74 12.85
N SER A 1043 -21.66 -27.64 11.98
CA SER A 1043 -22.03 -27.67 10.57
C SER A 1043 -22.55 -29.05 10.19
N ILE A 1044 -23.55 -29.12 9.31
CA ILE A 1044 -24.03 -30.38 8.73
C ILE A 1044 -23.24 -30.64 7.45
N ILE A 1045 -22.68 -31.86 7.32
CA ILE A 1045 -21.98 -32.31 6.11
C ILE A 1045 -22.46 -33.70 5.67
N LYS A 1046 -22.17 -34.08 4.42
CA LYS A 1046 -22.63 -35.34 3.82
C LYS A 1046 -21.48 -36.34 3.63
N ALA A 1047 -21.74 -37.64 3.86
CA ALA A 1047 -20.88 -38.71 3.38
C ALA A 1047 -20.94 -38.84 1.83
N ALA A 1048 -19.80 -39.00 1.18
CA ALA A 1048 -19.71 -39.22 -0.26
C ALA A 1048 -20.40 -40.53 -0.67
N ALA A 1049 -21.09 -40.52 -1.81
CA ALA A 1049 -21.74 -41.71 -2.33
C ALA A 1049 -20.67 -42.71 -2.80
N VAL A 1050 -20.70 -43.93 -2.26
CA VAL A 1050 -19.91 -45.05 -2.78
C VAL A 1050 -20.53 -45.51 -4.09
N GLU A 1051 -19.92 -45.16 -5.23
CA GLU A 1051 -20.25 -45.84 -6.48
C GLU A 1051 -19.83 -47.32 -6.36
N PRO A 1052 -20.71 -48.28 -6.74
CA PRO A 1052 -20.36 -49.70 -6.67
C PRO A 1052 -19.31 -50.05 -7.72
N ASP A 1053 -18.21 -50.67 -7.28
CA ASP A 1053 -17.02 -51.05 -8.05
C ASP A 1053 -17.28 -51.35 -9.54
N GLN A 1054 -16.80 -50.46 -10.42
CA GLN A 1054 -16.52 -50.80 -11.81
C GLN A 1054 -15.19 -51.57 -11.87
N PRO A 1055 -15.16 -52.85 -12.31
CA PRO A 1055 -13.94 -53.64 -12.28
C PRO A 1055 -12.90 -53.17 -13.31
N ASP A 1056 -11.63 -53.19 -12.88
CA ASP A 1056 -10.46 -52.74 -13.65
C ASP A 1056 -10.39 -53.34 -15.07
N ASN A 1057 -10.05 -52.48 -16.03
CA ASN A 1057 -10.05 -52.76 -17.46
C ASN A 1057 -8.63 -53.02 -17.98
N THR A 1058 -7.94 -54.02 -17.42
CA THR A 1058 -6.64 -54.50 -17.92
C THR A 1058 -6.76 -55.79 -18.73
N ARG A 1059 -6.36 -55.73 -20.01
CA ARG A 1059 -6.53 -56.82 -20.99
C ARG A 1059 -5.55 -57.98 -20.78
N SER A 1060 -6.04 -59.23 -20.75
CA SER A 1060 -5.42 -60.33 -21.53
C SER A 1060 -6.31 -61.57 -21.74
N HIS A 1061 -6.40 -61.96 -23.01
CA HIS A 1061 -6.81 -63.23 -23.63
C HIS A 1061 -7.53 -64.32 -22.80
N ASN A 1062 -8.78 -64.63 -23.17
CA ASN A 1062 -9.08 -65.75 -24.07
C ASN A 1062 -10.54 -65.74 -24.56
N GLY A 1063 -10.78 -66.23 -25.78
CA GLY A 1063 -12.12 -66.27 -26.38
C GLY A 1063 -12.95 -67.49 -25.95
N GLY A 1064 -14.27 -67.35 -25.94
CA GLY A 1064 -15.18 -68.45 -25.63
C GLY A 1064 -16.65 -68.05 -25.74
N CYS A 1065 -17.24 -68.18 -26.94
CA CYS A 1065 -18.69 -68.10 -27.10
C CYS A 1065 -19.34 -69.37 -26.55
N ASN A 1066 -20.39 -69.27 -25.72
CA ASN A 1066 -21.50 -70.23 -25.72
C ASN A 1066 -22.74 -69.76 -24.94
N THR A 1067 -23.87 -70.28 -25.38
CA THR A 1067 -25.24 -69.99 -24.92
C THR A 1067 -25.77 -71.00 -23.89
N GLY A 1068 -26.74 -70.53 -23.09
CA GLY A 1068 -27.71 -71.34 -22.32
C GLY A 1068 -27.45 -71.40 -20.81
N ALA A 1069 -28.41 -71.73 -19.94
CA ALA A 1069 -29.87 -71.81 -19.93
C ALA A 1069 -30.29 -72.56 -18.64
N ALA A 1070 -31.48 -72.27 -18.10
CA ALA A 1070 -32.16 -72.96 -16.97
C ALA A 1070 -31.55 -72.79 -15.55
N GLY A 1071 -32.35 -72.82 -14.46
CA GLY A 1071 -33.81 -73.01 -14.33
C GLY A 1071 -34.39 -72.33 -13.08
N ILE A 1072 -35.65 -71.86 -13.12
CA ILE A 1072 -36.90 -72.56 -12.72
C ILE A 1072 -37.16 -72.56 -11.19
N ALA A 1073 -38.24 -71.88 -10.76
CA ALA A 1073 -39.23 -72.44 -9.83
C ALA A 1073 -40.56 -71.65 -9.78
N MET A 1074 -41.68 -72.40 -9.84
CA MET A 1074 -43.08 -71.97 -9.84
C MET A 1074 -43.95 -73.22 -9.51
N LEU A 1075 -45.16 -73.16 -8.95
CA LEU A 1075 -45.99 -72.08 -8.37
C LEU A 1075 -47.11 -72.76 -7.52
N PHE A 1076 -47.95 -71.99 -6.80
CA PHE A 1076 -49.24 -72.42 -6.22
C PHE A 1076 -49.19 -73.41 -5.02
N LEU A 1077 -50.21 -73.57 -4.15
CA LEU A 1077 -51.66 -73.21 -4.10
C LEU A 1077 -52.12 -73.26 -2.60
N LEU A 1078 -52.97 -72.37 -2.05
CA LEU A 1078 -54.43 -72.56 -1.81
C LEU A 1078 -55.05 -71.42 -0.94
N VAL A 1079 -56.40 -71.35 -0.88
CA VAL A 1079 -57.27 -70.20 -0.53
C VAL A 1079 -58.53 -70.73 0.24
N PRO A 1080 -59.54 -69.96 0.71
CA PRO A 1080 -59.64 -68.85 1.70
C PRO A 1080 -60.50 -69.19 2.97
N ALA A 1081 -60.64 -68.25 3.93
CA ALA A 1081 -61.93 -67.58 4.30
C ALA A 1081 -62.05 -67.05 5.77
N ALA A 1082 -62.83 -65.95 5.89
CA ALA A 1082 -63.76 -65.62 7.00
C ALA A 1082 -63.33 -64.82 8.27
N ILE A 1083 -63.98 -63.65 8.41
CA ILE A 1083 -64.76 -63.18 9.60
C ILE A 1083 -64.10 -62.27 10.68
N ILE A 1084 -64.43 -60.97 10.58
CA ILE A 1084 -65.10 -60.09 11.58
C ILE A 1084 -64.41 -59.71 12.93
N ASN A 1085 -64.22 -58.38 13.08
CA ASN A 1085 -64.28 -57.52 14.27
C ASN A 1085 -63.30 -57.64 15.47
N LYS A 1086 -62.92 -56.41 15.87
CA LYS A 1086 -62.86 -55.85 17.25
C LYS A 1086 -61.63 -56.08 18.13
N LYS A 1087 -61.11 -54.90 18.47
CA LYS A 1087 -60.70 -54.41 19.80
C LYS A 1087 -59.35 -54.87 20.35
N ARG A 1088 -58.54 -53.82 20.56
CA ARG A 1088 -57.59 -53.61 21.68
C ARG A 1088 -56.45 -54.64 21.74
N LYS A 1089 -55.22 -54.19 21.91
CA LYS A 1089 -54.81 -53.01 22.68
C LYS A 1089 -53.55 -52.39 22.10
#